data_AF-A0A364MRF1-F1
#
_entry.id   AF-A0A364MRF1-F1
#
_cell.length_a   1.000
_cell.length_b   1.000
_cell.length_c   1.000
_cell.angle_alpha   90.00
_cell.angle_beta   90.00
_cell.angle_gamma   90.00
#
_symmetry.space_group_name_H-M   'P 1'
#
loop_
_entity.id
_entity.type
_entity.pdbx_description
1 polymer ?
#
loop_
_entity_poly.entity_id
_entity_poly.type
_entity_poly.pdbx_seq_one_letter_code
_entity_poly.pdbx_strand_id
1 'polypeptide(L)'
;MASSASLVGFPGDLTMAEELGFLYLAVGGSRVYQQQDQTSVPKIAAKIQDWDLFGLVNSKQDILDLVLQKEAQLRLLLGIINAEYLTWKILEKKVKLQESWEVLRFAGTTEDGSKRSLKICSRKHLLDVGSEHAVRRFGVLSSRTVRFTHRHHPQDGDRIFIYQPLKLSPDLSILEDADFLHPEDKALAVNPGVTLDLFLTSVPVYEDASSMASNLKAALIRKWRWISKASCVEDMIQLFYRYPSFSAQFSRQLRIEFSHLDGASLGPHQMETRNPERKKENSHYHVICPLSITWDFWSPQHVLRRSTPAPGHIEGDFEFGAAREQYCPSPFTSNSEGRFGAIRFGRNLEWRKVFVKKASHTSDELDALSEVSRYFPPGSVQQLLAADTSTEQLFFKKFEGKMLNTVRLEYHYGTSFLLDTVPKKAVDWFVGVELQRAEHVGDAYRRTMNLDPIPIKCAQQKIHRFYHGRLESDSRFLKFYSEQCLDVLGIRLPKQVNTLSFLNMPLKINGTSYPPLRHYLDQAKRVLDPSATGCLSSLSEAFGLGDGHGGNVMVTEDHVSPRMMYLDYEVSGFHCPFLDMDLLCDNITNRPNKSGTDVTWTINSEGLCIDYNVSVDTIGKATAIIKFEYLLRPLLNLLQKHSFEKANVAEEVLSNSLFACALLSRNFAKRADVFFLNLALGVRLVQDLREVLLEVFGWRWPPAVKLPIPDMVVKTPRSDGAVMDRISLARSAGMKRILGLDLEQRFFHLGHRLYNEDKASSSLQFRQVDMLDPNFKDKTRDLQHQFHFVHTANVIHLFDVGDQKTFFQNLVYLTKPGGIIWGRQVGLAEDNNQSLYKQPEGKGARFTIKEFRDFLRDTTGWILADMQFEAQLVEYDELRVRRMDKNWVLQWSIQVPVRDLSSDRISPL
;
A
#
# COMPACT_ATOMS: atom_id res chain seq x y z
N MET A 1 40.03 24.07 18.04
CA MET A 1 40.70 22.98 17.30
C MET A 1 41.01 21.85 18.26
N ALA A 2 40.07 20.93 18.46
CA ALA A 2 40.39 19.66 19.10
C ALA A 2 41.11 18.82 18.05
N SER A 3 42.32 18.31 18.34
CA SER A 3 43.03 17.42 17.43
C SER A 3 42.10 16.28 17.05
N SER A 4 41.81 16.11 15.76
CA SER A 4 41.17 14.90 15.25
C SER A 4 41.96 13.73 15.80
N ALA A 5 41.37 12.97 16.73
CA ALA A 5 41.89 11.66 17.07
C ALA A 5 41.87 10.91 15.74
N SER A 6 43.04 10.79 15.09
CA SER A 6 43.15 10.07 13.84
C SER A 6 42.52 8.72 14.10
N LEU A 7 41.53 8.36 13.30
CA LEU A 7 40.98 7.01 13.32
C LEU A 7 42.14 6.13 12.85
N VAL A 8 42.93 5.64 13.81
CA VAL A 8 44.16 4.90 13.57
C VAL A 8 43.76 3.67 12.76
N GLY A 9 43.99 3.72 11.44
CA GLY A 9 43.85 2.58 10.55
C GLY A 9 42.77 2.63 9.46
N PHE A 10 42.28 3.78 8.97
CA PHE A 10 41.67 3.79 7.62
C PHE A 10 42.77 3.49 6.60
N PRO A 11 42.68 2.39 5.82
CA PRO A 11 43.79 1.93 4.99
C PRO A 11 43.91 2.67 3.65
N GLY A 12 42.91 3.49 3.29
CA GLY A 12 42.85 4.16 1.99
C GLY A 12 43.67 5.45 1.93
N ASP A 13 44.21 5.74 0.75
CA ASP A 13 44.89 6.99 0.45
C ASP A 13 43.88 8.16 0.43
N LEU A 14 44.06 9.12 1.32
CA LEU A 14 43.14 10.26 1.44
C LEU A 14 43.24 11.22 0.24
N THR A 15 44.38 11.27 -0.46
CA THR A 15 44.50 12.07 -1.70
C THR A 15 43.63 11.49 -2.81
N MET A 16 43.46 10.17 -2.86
CA MET A 16 42.57 9.50 -3.78
C MET A 16 41.09 9.83 -3.51
N ALA A 17 40.71 10.11 -2.25
CA ALA A 17 39.34 10.56 -1.95
C ALA A 17 39.03 11.92 -2.60
N GLU A 18 40.00 12.83 -2.59
CA GLU A 18 39.91 14.13 -3.28
C GLU A 18 39.83 13.96 -4.81
N GLU A 19 40.70 13.13 -5.42
CA GLU A 19 40.69 12.85 -6.87
C GLU A 19 39.38 12.20 -7.36
N LEU A 20 38.77 11.38 -6.49
CA LEU A 20 37.48 10.77 -6.72
C LEU A 20 36.32 11.78 -6.58
N GLY A 21 36.57 12.98 -6.06
CA GLY A 21 35.58 14.06 -5.94
C GLY A 21 34.72 13.96 -4.67
N PHE A 22 35.17 13.24 -3.65
CA PHE A 22 34.50 13.28 -2.34
C PHE A 22 34.69 14.66 -1.71
N LEU A 23 33.63 15.18 -1.11
CA LEU A 23 33.65 16.36 -0.25
C LEU A 23 33.77 15.97 1.23
N TYR A 24 33.32 14.76 1.56
CA TYR A 24 33.37 14.17 2.90
C TYR A 24 33.40 12.65 2.76
N LEU A 25 34.30 12.00 3.49
CA LEU A 25 34.34 10.55 3.63
C LEU A 25 34.49 10.23 5.11
N ALA A 26 33.68 9.32 5.61
CA ALA A 26 33.63 9.00 7.03
C ALA A 26 33.37 7.52 7.29
N VAL A 27 33.84 7.08 8.45
CA VAL A 27 33.62 5.72 8.96
C VAL A 27 32.49 5.79 9.99
N GLY A 28 31.58 4.83 9.97
CA GLY A 28 30.51 4.69 10.94
C GLY A 28 30.30 3.23 11.35
N GLY A 29 29.15 2.95 11.94
CA GLY A 29 28.77 1.59 12.33
C GLY A 29 29.58 1.02 13.50
N SER A 30 29.58 -0.31 13.61
CA SER A 30 30.12 -1.01 14.80
C SER A 30 31.58 -0.69 15.09
N ARG A 31 32.39 -0.41 14.07
CA ARG A 31 33.81 -0.10 14.21
C ARG A 31 34.06 1.19 14.97
N VAL A 32 33.25 2.22 14.75
CA VAL A 32 33.37 3.50 15.47
C VAL A 32 32.92 3.34 16.93
N TYR A 33 31.82 2.65 17.17
CA TYR A 33 31.21 2.65 18.50
C TYR A 33 31.93 1.73 19.50
N GLN A 34 32.68 0.73 19.01
CA GLN A 34 33.38 -0.30 19.80
C GLN A 34 34.90 -0.09 19.93
N GLN A 35 35.46 0.97 19.34
CA GLN A 35 36.90 1.07 19.07
C GLN A 35 37.83 1.16 20.31
N GLN A 36 37.31 1.45 21.51
CA GLN A 36 38.16 1.77 22.68
C GLN A 36 38.08 0.79 23.86
N ASP A 37 37.09 -0.11 23.91
CA ASP A 37 37.05 -1.19 24.92
C ASP A 37 38.08 -2.30 24.64
N GLN A 38 38.79 -2.24 23.51
CA GLN A 38 39.82 -3.21 23.14
C GLN A 38 41.11 -3.09 23.98
N THR A 39 41.27 -2.01 24.76
CA THR A 39 42.43 -1.83 25.64
C THR A 39 42.38 -2.72 26.89
N SER A 40 41.21 -3.27 27.25
CA SER A 40 41.02 -4.00 28.52
C SER A 40 40.85 -5.52 28.43
N VAL A 41 40.73 -6.13 27.25
CA VAL A 41 40.57 -7.60 27.12
C VAL A 41 41.46 -8.18 26.02
N PRO A 42 42.54 -8.91 26.36
CA PRO A 42 43.39 -9.56 25.37
C PRO A 42 42.79 -10.88 24.85
N LYS A 43 42.97 -11.16 23.56
CA LYS A 43 42.98 -12.50 22.90
C LYS A 43 41.67 -13.19 22.50
N ILE A 44 40.57 -12.48 22.24
CA ILE A 44 39.60 -13.03 21.27
C ILE A 44 40.04 -12.51 19.91
N ALA A 45 40.46 -13.41 19.01
CA ALA A 45 40.87 -13.06 17.65
C ALA A 45 39.92 -12.00 17.09
N ALA A 46 40.45 -10.81 16.78
CA ALA A 46 39.67 -9.66 16.38
C ALA A 46 38.75 -10.11 15.24
N LYS A 47 37.48 -10.33 15.58
CA LYS A 47 36.49 -10.84 14.64
C LYS A 47 36.49 -9.84 13.49
N ILE A 48 36.94 -10.27 12.31
CA ILE A 48 37.06 -9.47 11.09
C ILE A 48 35.88 -8.49 11.03
N GLN A 49 36.14 -7.20 11.30
CA GLN A 49 35.08 -6.21 11.49
C GLN A 49 34.74 -5.59 10.13
N ASP A 50 33.47 -5.67 9.75
CA ASP A 50 32.94 -4.98 8.58
C ASP A 50 33.00 -3.46 8.76
N TRP A 51 33.19 -2.72 7.67
CA TRP A 51 33.16 -1.26 7.68
C TRP A 51 31.94 -0.74 6.97
N ASP A 52 31.21 0.12 7.67
CA ASP A 52 30.15 0.94 7.12
C ASP A 52 30.71 2.36 6.95
N LEU A 53 30.72 2.85 5.72
CA LEU A 53 31.29 4.14 5.33
C LEU A 53 30.21 5.03 4.75
N PHE A 54 30.37 6.34 4.91
CA PHE A 54 29.53 7.35 4.30
C PHE A 54 30.39 8.30 3.47
N GLY A 55 30.01 8.49 2.20
CA GLY A 55 30.66 9.41 1.27
C GLY A 55 29.68 10.47 0.79
N LEU A 56 30.13 11.73 0.79
CA LEU A 56 29.40 12.86 0.22
C LEU A 56 30.13 13.35 -1.03
N VAL A 57 29.40 13.51 -2.12
CA VAL A 57 29.88 14.15 -3.35
C VAL A 57 29.01 15.36 -3.67
N ASN A 58 29.40 16.19 -4.64
CA ASN A 58 28.68 17.43 -4.92
C ASN A 58 27.27 17.17 -5.50
N SER A 59 27.17 16.29 -6.47
CA SER A 59 25.96 16.01 -7.25
C SER A 59 25.74 14.52 -7.46
N LYS A 60 24.53 14.17 -7.92
CA LYS A 60 24.20 12.79 -8.31
C LYS A 60 24.98 12.31 -9.54
N GLN A 61 25.35 13.23 -10.44
CA GLN A 61 26.19 12.89 -11.59
C GLN A 61 27.56 12.40 -11.13
N ASP A 62 28.12 13.01 -10.08
CA ASP A 62 29.40 12.56 -9.51
C ASP A 62 29.30 11.14 -8.94
N ILE A 63 28.13 10.76 -8.38
CA ILE A 63 27.88 9.37 -7.96
C ILE A 63 27.93 8.41 -9.15
N LEU A 64 27.31 8.80 -10.28
CA LEU A 64 27.32 7.99 -11.51
C LEU A 64 28.73 7.88 -12.08
N ASP A 65 29.48 8.97 -12.14
CA ASP A 65 30.84 9.00 -12.65
C ASP A 65 31.77 8.11 -11.80
N LEU A 66 31.57 8.08 -10.47
CA LEU A 66 32.29 7.20 -9.56
C LEU A 66 32.13 5.71 -9.91
N VAL A 67 30.90 5.26 -10.17
CA VAL A 67 30.62 3.83 -10.40
C VAL A 67 30.72 3.40 -11.86
N LEU A 68 30.60 4.34 -12.80
CA LEU A 68 30.68 4.05 -14.25
C LEU A 68 32.09 4.25 -14.81
N GLN A 69 32.82 5.28 -14.35
CA GLN A 69 34.11 5.67 -14.92
C GLN A 69 35.28 5.43 -13.96
N LYS A 70 35.07 5.60 -12.64
CA LYS A 70 36.13 5.52 -11.63
C LYS A 70 36.03 4.31 -10.70
N GLU A 71 35.33 3.25 -11.10
CA GLU A 71 35.07 2.08 -10.23
C GLU A 71 36.36 1.44 -9.69
N ALA A 72 37.40 1.32 -10.54
CA ALA A 72 38.67 0.72 -10.14
C ALA A 72 39.39 1.54 -9.05
N GLN A 73 39.38 2.86 -9.17
CA GLN A 73 39.94 3.78 -8.16
C GLN A 73 39.12 3.74 -6.87
N LEU A 74 37.79 3.70 -6.98
CA LEU A 74 36.92 3.56 -5.81
C LEU A 74 37.16 2.24 -5.06
N ARG A 75 37.37 1.14 -5.78
CA ARG A 75 37.75 -0.15 -5.18
C ARG A 75 39.09 -0.08 -4.48
N LEU A 76 40.07 0.57 -5.10
CA LEU A 76 41.40 0.76 -4.52
C LEU A 76 41.34 1.59 -3.23
N LEU A 77 40.64 2.72 -3.22
CA LEU A 77 40.41 3.55 -2.03
C LEU A 77 39.82 2.73 -0.86
N LEU A 78 38.89 1.82 -1.18
CA LEU A 78 38.20 1.00 -0.18
C LEU A 78 38.93 -0.31 0.16
N GLY A 79 40.01 -0.65 -0.56
CA GLY A 79 40.70 -1.94 -0.47
C GLY A 79 39.87 -3.15 -0.96
N ILE A 80 38.81 -2.92 -1.75
CA ILE A 80 37.89 -3.96 -2.21
C ILE A 80 38.51 -4.77 -3.36
N ILE A 81 38.84 -6.03 -3.08
CA ILE A 81 39.34 -6.97 -4.10
C ILE A 81 38.20 -7.64 -4.86
N ASN A 82 37.07 -7.89 -4.21
CA ASN A 82 35.88 -8.51 -4.82
C ASN A 82 34.67 -7.62 -4.56
N ALA A 83 34.32 -6.78 -5.54
CA ALA A 83 33.08 -6.01 -5.48
C ALA A 83 31.86 -6.96 -5.49
N GLU A 84 30.80 -6.61 -4.77
CA GLU A 84 29.51 -7.28 -4.93
C GLU A 84 29.11 -7.18 -6.43
N TYR A 85 28.73 -8.30 -7.05
CA TYR A 85 28.56 -8.41 -8.51
C TYR A 85 27.50 -7.43 -9.03
N LEU A 86 27.94 -6.36 -9.68
CA LEU A 86 27.07 -5.24 -10.05
C LEU A 86 27.32 -4.83 -11.49
N THR A 87 26.25 -4.77 -12.28
CA THR A 87 26.30 -4.21 -13.64
C THR A 87 25.74 -2.79 -13.63
N TRP A 88 26.60 -1.81 -13.35
CA TRP A 88 26.21 -0.39 -13.29
C TRP A 88 25.75 0.18 -14.63
N LYS A 89 26.08 -0.47 -15.76
CA LYS A 89 25.66 -0.06 -17.12
C LYS A 89 24.15 0.09 -17.33
N ILE A 90 23.32 -0.49 -16.45
CA ILE A 90 21.87 -0.27 -16.49
C ILE A 90 21.48 1.19 -16.19
N LEU A 91 22.33 1.94 -15.48
CA LEU A 91 22.10 3.33 -15.10
C LEU A 91 22.27 4.31 -16.27
N GLU A 92 23.05 3.95 -17.29
CA GLU A 92 23.26 4.79 -18.49
C GLU A 92 22.01 4.88 -19.37
N LYS A 93 21.15 3.86 -19.34
CA LYS A 93 20.10 3.67 -20.36
C LYS A 93 18.72 4.16 -19.94
N LYS A 94 18.54 4.59 -18.69
CA LYS A 94 17.19 4.83 -18.12
C LYS A 94 17.14 6.11 -17.29
N VAL A 95 16.77 7.23 -17.92
CA VAL A 95 16.57 8.52 -17.24
C VAL A 95 15.61 8.39 -16.04
N LYS A 96 14.44 7.75 -16.24
CA LYS A 96 13.47 7.48 -15.15
C LYS A 96 14.06 6.70 -13.98
N LEU A 97 15.04 5.84 -14.24
CA LEU A 97 15.68 5.07 -13.18
C LEU A 97 16.54 5.97 -12.31
N GLN A 98 17.20 6.95 -12.92
CA GLN A 98 17.99 7.91 -12.17
C GLN A 98 17.07 8.65 -11.19
N GLU A 99 15.90 9.11 -11.58
CA GLU A 99 14.95 9.82 -10.70
C GLU A 99 14.47 9.02 -9.46
N SER A 100 14.60 7.70 -9.46
CA SER A 100 14.04 6.82 -8.41
C SER A 100 14.97 6.51 -7.22
N TRP A 101 16.18 7.07 -7.19
CA TRP A 101 17.12 6.88 -6.08
C TRP A 101 18.01 8.10 -5.85
N GLU A 102 18.46 8.31 -4.63
CA GLU A 102 19.25 9.48 -4.23
C GLU A 102 20.58 9.08 -3.61
N VAL A 103 20.69 7.83 -3.14
CA VAL A 103 21.86 7.28 -2.48
C VAL A 103 22.27 5.99 -3.19
N LEU A 104 23.57 5.79 -3.39
CA LEU A 104 24.13 4.56 -3.94
C LEU A 104 24.94 3.83 -2.88
N ARG A 105 24.72 2.51 -2.73
CA ARG A 105 25.57 1.65 -1.89
C ARG A 105 26.56 0.88 -2.76
N PHE A 106 27.84 1.16 -2.59
CA PHE A 106 28.95 0.42 -3.17
C PHE A 106 29.58 -0.49 -2.11
N ALA A 107 29.78 -1.77 -2.40
CA ALA A 107 30.30 -2.70 -1.41
C ALA A 107 31.07 -3.87 -2.02
N GLY A 108 31.89 -4.51 -1.19
CA GLY A 108 32.65 -5.70 -1.55
C GLY A 108 33.45 -6.24 -0.38
N THR A 109 34.31 -7.22 -0.65
CA THR A 109 35.21 -7.82 0.34
C THR A 109 36.66 -7.44 0.05
N THR A 110 37.42 -7.27 1.11
CA THR A 110 38.86 -6.99 1.12
C THR A 110 39.68 -8.28 1.19
N GLU A 111 41.00 -8.18 1.07
CA GLU A 111 41.92 -9.34 1.11
C GLU A 111 41.88 -10.08 2.46
N ASP A 112 41.70 -9.36 3.56
CA ASP A 112 41.52 -9.93 4.91
C ASP A 112 40.11 -10.54 5.13
N GLY A 113 39.25 -10.57 4.10
CA GLY A 113 37.89 -11.10 4.15
C GLY A 113 36.85 -10.19 4.79
N SER A 114 37.22 -9.02 5.31
CA SER A 114 36.24 -8.08 5.87
C SER A 114 35.38 -7.42 4.79
N LYS A 115 34.13 -7.09 5.14
CA LYS A 115 33.26 -6.37 4.23
C LYS A 115 33.53 -4.87 4.30
N ARG A 116 33.46 -4.19 3.16
CA ARG A 116 33.45 -2.72 3.05
C ARG A 116 32.16 -2.31 2.37
N SER A 117 31.46 -1.35 2.94
CA SER A 117 30.17 -0.87 2.44
C SER A 117 30.13 0.64 2.53
N LEU A 118 30.21 1.33 1.39
CA LEU A 118 30.13 2.78 1.27
C LEU A 118 28.74 3.20 0.77
N LYS A 119 28.05 4.04 1.54
CA LYS A 119 26.86 4.78 1.07
C LYS A 119 27.31 6.13 0.54
N ILE A 120 27.03 6.41 -0.73
CA ILE A 120 27.39 7.64 -1.43
C ILE A 120 26.12 8.47 -1.62
N CYS A 121 26.15 9.71 -1.16
CA CYS A 121 25.04 10.66 -1.26
C CYS A 121 25.53 11.97 -1.88
N SER A 122 24.65 12.71 -2.54
CA SER A 122 24.97 14.07 -2.98
C SER A 122 24.73 15.10 -1.87
N ARG A 123 25.56 16.15 -1.83
CA ARG A 123 25.40 17.31 -0.96
C ARG A 123 24.05 17.98 -1.17
N LYS A 124 23.65 18.16 -2.44
CA LYS A 124 22.35 18.74 -2.79
C LYS A 124 21.20 17.99 -2.11
N HIS A 125 21.18 16.66 -2.22
CA HIS A 125 20.12 15.86 -1.60
C HIS A 125 20.05 16.05 -0.07
N LEU A 126 21.18 16.00 0.64
CA LEU A 126 21.19 16.21 2.10
C LEU A 126 20.76 17.62 2.50
N LEU A 127 21.13 18.65 1.72
CA LEU A 127 20.64 20.01 1.93
C LEU A 127 19.12 20.07 1.79
N ASP A 128 18.59 19.52 0.69
CA ASP A 128 17.15 19.52 0.45
C ASP A 128 16.42 18.78 1.57
N VAL A 129 16.93 17.62 2.02
CA VAL A 129 16.40 16.88 3.17
C VAL A 129 16.45 17.69 4.46
N GLY A 130 17.58 18.33 4.77
CA GLY A 130 17.73 19.13 6.00
C GLY A 130 16.95 20.45 6.00
N SER A 131 16.57 20.97 4.83
CA SER A 131 15.84 22.23 4.69
C SER A 131 14.33 22.12 4.89
N GLU A 132 13.76 20.92 4.74
CA GLU A 132 12.33 20.70 4.89
C GLU A 132 11.96 20.14 6.27
N HIS A 133 10.81 20.55 6.81
CA HIS A 133 10.29 20.01 8.06
C HIS A 133 9.60 18.64 7.88
N ALA A 134 9.08 18.34 6.69
CA ALA A 134 8.41 17.07 6.42
C ALA A 134 9.41 15.90 6.31
N VAL A 135 9.00 14.72 6.77
CA VAL A 135 9.73 13.47 6.56
C VAL A 135 9.85 13.20 5.06
N ARG A 136 11.08 12.95 4.60
CA ARG A 136 11.36 12.62 3.21
C ARG A 136 11.77 11.17 3.07
N ARG A 137 11.21 10.52 2.06
CA ARG A 137 11.62 9.19 1.62
C ARG A 137 12.50 9.29 0.40
N PHE A 138 13.42 8.36 0.28
CA PHE A 138 14.36 8.33 -0.83
C PHE A 138 14.82 6.89 -1.11
N GLY A 139 15.23 6.65 -2.35
CA GLY A 139 15.73 5.37 -2.80
C GLY A 139 17.22 5.21 -2.52
N VAL A 140 17.60 4.05 -1.99
CA VAL A 140 18.99 3.60 -1.86
C VAL A 140 19.24 2.49 -2.87
N LEU A 141 20.00 2.79 -3.91
CA LEU A 141 20.39 1.83 -4.93
C LEU A 141 21.43 0.84 -4.35
N SER A 142 21.11 -0.46 -4.33
CA SER A 142 21.98 -1.49 -3.77
C SER A 142 21.85 -2.87 -4.42
N SER A 143 22.97 -3.60 -4.44
CA SER A 143 23.02 -5.05 -4.66
C SER A 143 22.36 -5.86 -3.55
N ARG A 144 22.41 -5.36 -2.31
CA ARG A 144 21.87 -6.07 -1.17
C ARG A 144 20.38 -5.80 -1.08
N THR A 145 19.59 -6.86 -1.12
CA THR A 145 18.16 -6.76 -0.83
C THR A 145 17.94 -6.76 0.68
N VAL A 146 17.66 -5.58 1.25
CA VAL A 146 17.22 -5.45 2.64
C VAL A 146 15.71 -5.23 2.63
N ARG A 147 14.99 -5.95 3.49
CA ARG A 147 13.51 -5.91 3.54
C ARG A 147 12.96 -5.38 4.85
N PHE A 148 13.80 -5.28 5.87
CA PHE A 148 13.42 -4.73 7.15
C PHE A 148 14.63 -4.18 7.91
N THR A 149 14.34 -3.30 8.86
CA THR A 149 15.32 -2.79 9.81
C THR A 149 14.72 -2.76 11.22
N HIS A 150 15.51 -3.16 12.21
CA HIS A 150 15.09 -3.15 13.60
C HIS A 150 15.38 -1.79 14.20
N ARG A 151 14.55 -1.34 15.15
CA ARG A 151 14.80 -0.14 15.94
C ARG A 151 14.33 -0.38 17.36
N HIS A 152 14.96 0.32 18.30
CA HIS A 152 14.51 0.35 19.68
C HIS A 152 13.98 1.74 20.00
N HIS A 153 12.92 1.80 20.80
CA HIS A 153 12.44 3.03 21.40
C HIS A 153 12.31 2.84 22.90
N PRO A 154 12.90 3.71 23.75
CA PRO A 154 12.92 3.53 25.20
C PRO A 154 11.54 3.34 25.84
N GLN A 155 10.50 3.98 25.28
CA GLN A 155 9.12 3.89 25.81
C GLN A 155 8.30 2.75 25.19
N ASP A 156 8.60 2.37 23.94
CA ASP A 156 7.75 1.48 23.15
C ASP A 156 8.39 0.10 22.92
N GLY A 157 9.65 -0.09 23.30
CA GLY A 157 10.41 -1.32 23.09
C GLY A 157 10.88 -1.49 21.64
N ASP A 158 11.08 -2.75 21.27
CA ASP A 158 11.61 -3.11 19.95
C ASP A 158 10.56 -3.04 18.84
N ARG A 159 11.00 -2.53 17.70
CA ARG A 159 10.22 -2.28 16.50
C ARG A 159 10.89 -2.90 15.29
N ILE A 160 10.07 -3.27 14.33
CA ILE A 160 10.54 -3.68 13.01
C ILE A 160 9.88 -2.78 11.97
N PHE A 161 10.71 -2.10 11.18
CA PHE A 161 10.27 -1.37 9.99
C PHE A 161 10.45 -2.30 8.81
N ILE A 162 9.38 -2.59 8.09
CA ILE A 162 9.38 -3.47 6.91
C ILE A 162 9.17 -2.62 5.66
N TYR A 163 9.74 -3.05 4.54
CA TYR A 163 9.62 -2.35 3.26
C TYR A 163 9.88 -3.30 2.08
N GLN A 164 9.28 -2.99 0.94
CA GLN A 164 9.37 -3.79 -0.27
C GLN A 164 10.41 -3.18 -1.23
N PRO A 165 11.56 -3.83 -1.44
CA PRO A 165 12.57 -3.33 -2.38
C PRO A 165 12.08 -3.41 -3.83
N LEU A 166 12.40 -2.40 -4.64
CA LEU A 166 12.14 -2.37 -6.07
C LEU A 166 13.30 -3.02 -6.83
N LYS A 167 13.10 -4.25 -7.32
CA LYS A 167 14.10 -4.92 -8.16
C LYS A 167 14.20 -4.28 -9.54
N LEU A 168 15.43 -3.95 -9.93
CA LEU A 168 15.78 -3.42 -11.25
C LEU A 168 16.39 -4.48 -12.15
N SER A 169 17.18 -5.37 -11.55
CA SER A 169 17.78 -6.55 -12.15
C SER A 169 17.88 -7.65 -11.07
N PRO A 170 18.32 -8.88 -11.41
CA PRO A 170 18.55 -9.92 -10.40
C PRO A 170 19.48 -9.48 -9.25
N ASP A 171 20.46 -8.62 -9.56
CA ASP A 171 21.52 -8.23 -8.64
C ASP A 171 21.43 -6.76 -8.20
N LEU A 172 20.37 -6.04 -8.57
CA LEU A 172 20.25 -4.61 -8.26
C LEU A 172 18.82 -4.25 -7.87
N SER A 173 18.69 -3.60 -6.71
CA SER A 173 17.41 -3.15 -6.15
C SER A 173 17.50 -1.69 -5.69
N ILE A 174 16.37 -1.01 -5.65
CA ILE A 174 16.20 0.24 -4.90
C ILE A 174 15.53 -0.12 -3.59
N LEU A 175 16.22 0.17 -2.49
CA LEU A 175 15.70 0.03 -1.14
C LEU A 175 15.04 1.34 -0.74
N GLU A 176 13.83 1.28 -0.20
CA GLU A 176 13.21 2.48 0.36
C GLU A 176 13.82 2.78 1.73
N ASP A 177 14.35 3.98 1.89
CA ASP A 177 14.82 4.53 3.16
C ASP A 177 14.08 5.86 3.41
N ALA A 178 14.22 6.37 4.63
CA ALA A 178 13.69 7.68 4.99
C ALA A 178 14.78 8.48 5.68
N ASP A 179 14.62 9.78 5.77
CA ASP A 179 15.43 10.57 6.68
C ASP A 179 15.14 10.15 8.13
N PHE A 180 13.85 10.09 8.47
CA PHE A 180 13.35 9.72 9.77
C PHE A 180 12.18 8.74 9.66
N LEU A 181 12.28 7.66 10.42
CA LEU A 181 11.30 6.60 10.55
C LEU A 181 10.38 6.89 11.74
N HIS A 182 9.09 7.02 11.46
CA HIS A 182 8.07 7.16 12.50
C HIS A 182 6.90 6.20 12.23
N PRO A 183 6.29 5.60 13.28
CA PRO A 183 4.99 4.97 13.13
C PRO A 183 3.93 6.05 12.81
N GLU A 184 2.98 5.75 11.92
CA GLU A 184 1.89 6.69 11.57
C GLU A 184 1.07 7.09 12.81
N ASP A 185 1.00 6.21 13.81
CA ASP A 185 0.14 6.35 14.99
C ASP A 185 0.81 7.00 16.20
N LYS A 186 2.13 7.21 16.17
CA LYS A 186 2.87 7.82 17.29
C LYS A 186 3.93 8.80 16.79
N ALA A 187 3.49 10.04 16.59
CA ALA A 187 4.33 11.14 16.07
C ALA A 187 5.62 11.41 16.88
N LEU A 188 5.66 11.06 18.17
CA LEU A 188 6.80 11.35 19.05
C LEU A 188 7.97 10.38 18.89
N ALA A 189 7.79 9.26 18.20
CA ALA A 189 8.75 8.17 18.26
C ALA A 189 9.53 7.98 16.97
N VAL A 190 10.48 8.88 16.75
CA VAL A 190 11.15 9.11 15.48
C VAL A 190 12.59 8.59 15.52
N ASN A 191 12.88 7.48 14.84
CA ASN A 191 14.24 6.96 14.67
C ASN A 191 14.86 7.52 13.37
N PRO A 192 16.18 7.71 13.26
CA PRO A 192 16.78 8.01 11.97
C PRO A 192 16.69 6.77 11.04
N GLY A 193 16.45 7.03 9.75
CA GLY A 193 16.59 5.99 8.72
C GLY A 193 18.03 5.51 8.60
N VAL A 194 18.27 4.42 7.90
CA VAL A 194 19.58 3.72 7.95
C VAL A 194 20.69 4.61 7.38
N THR A 195 20.40 5.42 6.38
CA THR A 195 21.37 6.33 5.76
C THR A 195 21.72 7.51 6.67
N LEU A 196 20.72 8.15 7.28
CA LEU A 196 20.98 9.25 8.20
C LEU A 196 21.57 8.79 9.53
N ASP A 197 21.17 7.62 10.04
CA ASP A 197 21.80 7.00 11.21
C ASP A 197 23.32 6.93 10.98
N LEU A 198 23.74 6.33 9.86
CA LEU A 198 25.15 6.21 9.50
C LEU A 198 25.83 7.58 9.35
N PHE A 199 25.21 8.54 8.66
CA PHE A 199 25.81 9.88 8.48
C PHE A 199 26.01 10.61 9.81
N LEU A 200 24.96 10.68 10.63
CA LEU A 200 24.96 11.41 11.91
C LEU A 200 25.95 10.83 12.91
N THR A 201 26.15 9.52 12.89
CA THR A 201 27.04 8.79 13.81
C THR A 201 28.45 8.56 13.25
N SER A 202 28.70 8.94 12.00
CA SER A 202 30.01 8.78 11.35
C SER A 202 31.06 9.78 11.85
N VAL A 203 32.31 9.33 11.83
CA VAL A 203 33.51 10.13 12.13
C VAL A 203 34.31 10.35 10.84
N PRO A 204 34.66 11.60 10.47
CA PRO A 204 35.36 11.91 9.24
C PRO A 204 36.75 11.25 9.17
N VAL A 205 37.08 10.74 7.99
CA VAL A 205 38.46 10.41 7.58
C VAL A 205 38.98 11.41 6.56
N TYR A 206 38.10 12.07 5.81
CA TYR A 206 38.41 13.13 4.86
C TYR A 206 37.27 14.16 4.83
N GLU A 207 37.59 15.45 4.77
CA GLU A 207 36.63 16.55 4.59
C GLU A 207 37.34 17.69 3.83
N ASP A 208 36.82 18.05 2.65
CA ASP A 208 37.40 19.07 1.76
C ASP A 208 37.31 20.48 2.38
N ALA A 209 36.11 20.85 2.83
CA ALA A 209 35.86 22.14 3.48
C ALA A 209 35.51 21.95 4.95
N SER A 210 36.38 22.46 5.84
CA SER A 210 36.14 22.43 7.28
C SER A 210 34.77 23.05 7.61
N SER A 211 33.88 22.27 8.26
CA SER A 211 32.51 22.61 8.68
C SER A 211 31.37 22.22 7.74
N MET A 212 31.62 21.78 6.50
CA MET A 212 30.52 21.42 5.59
C MET A 212 29.64 20.30 6.16
N ALA A 213 30.25 19.20 6.62
CA ALA A 213 29.50 18.08 7.19
C ALA A 213 28.81 18.48 8.49
N SER A 214 29.46 19.31 9.31
CA SER A 214 28.87 19.86 10.54
C SER A 214 27.61 20.66 10.26
N ASN A 215 27.61 21.54 9.25
CA ASN A 215 26.44 22.33 8.87
C ASN A 215 25.26 21.45 8.41
N LEU A 216 25.56 20.39 7.65
CA LEU A 216 24.55 19.41 7.22
C LEU A 216 23.98 18.62 8.40
N LYS A 217 24.85 18.09 9.28
CA LYS A 217 24.42 17.40 10.51
C LYS A 217 23.56 18.33 11.38
N ALA A 218 23.93 19.60 11.52
CA ALA A 218 23.15 20.59 12.26
C ALA A 218 21.74 20.80 11.68
N ALA A 219 21.61 20.92 10.36
CA ALA A 219 20.30 21.03 9.71
C ALA A 219 19.42 19.79 9.97
N LEU A 220 20.01 18.60 9.85
CA LEU A 220 19.31 17.33 10.10
C LEU A 220 18.93 17.14 11.57
N ILE A 221 19.79 17.52 12.52
CA ILE A 221 19.49 17.45 13.96
C ILE A 221 18.33 18.38 14.31
N ARG A 222 18.35 19.63 13.81
CA ARG A 222 17.23 20.57 14.01
C ARG A 222 15.93 20.03 13.44
N LYS A 223 15.97 19.46 12.23
CA LYS A 223 14.82 18.76 11.64
C LYS A 223 14.34 17.62 12.53
N TRP A 224 15.25 16.73 12.96
CA TRP A 224 14.91 15.59 13.79
C TRP A 224 14.27 16.01 15.10
N ARG A 225 14.82 17.03 15.77
CA ARG A 225 14.27 17.60 17.00
C ARG A 225 12.87 18.17 16.78
N TRP A 226 12.66 18.87 15.66
CA TRP A 226 11.36 19.41 15.28
C TRP A 226 10.32 18.29 15.08
N ILE A 227 10.65 17.23 14.35
CA ILE A 227 9.72 16.11 14.07
C ILE A 227 9.43 15.31 15.35
N SER A 228 10.47 14.95 16.10
CA SER A 228 10.35 14.14 17.32
C SER A 228 9.74 14.90 18.50
N LYS A 229 9.73 16.23 18.44
CA LYS A 229 9.41 17.12 19.57
C LYS A 229 10.29 16.83 20.80
N ALA A 230 11.50 16.32 20.58
CA ALA A 230 12.43 16.02 21.65
C ALA A 230 12.84 17.30 22.39
N SER A 231 12.82 17.22 23.72
CA SER A 231 13.16 18.36 24.58
C SER A 231 14.65 18.71 24.48
N CYS A 232 15.49 17.70 24.32
CA CYS A 232 16.95 17.78 24.24
C CYS A 232 17.52 16.69 23.30
N VAL A 233 18.80 16.84 22.94
CA VAL A 233 19.50 15.90 22.03
C VAL A 233 19.80 14.56 22.71
N GLU A 234 19.88 14.52 24.03
CA GLU A 234 20.10 13.31 24.83
C GLU A 234 18.97 12.29 24.66
N ASP A 235 17.73 12.77 24.59
CA ASP A 235 16.54 11.94 24.34
C ASP A 235 16.61 11.29 22.95
N MET A 236 17.18 12.01 21.98
CA MET A 236 17.28 11.57 20.58
C MET A 236 18.37 10.51 20.39
N ILE A 237 19.51 10.63 21.08
CA ILE A 237 20.65 9.70 20.91
C ILE A 237 20.24 8.24 21.23
N GLN A 238 19.30 8.04 22.15
CA GLN A 238 18.81 6.70 22.51
C GLN A 238 18.05 6.00 21.39
N LEU A 239 17.68 6.73 20.33
CA LEU A 239 16.89 6.25 19.20
C LEU A 239 17.76 5.79 18.01
N PHE A 240 19.09 5.87 18.10
CA PHE A 240 19.97 5.29 17.09
C PHE A 240 19.89 3.75 17.08
N TYR A 241 20.00 3.15 15.89
CA TYR A 241 19.83 1.71 15.65
C TYR A 241 20.68 0.83 16.58
N ARG A 242 21.91 1.26 16.87
CA ARG A 242 22.88 0.54 17.68
C ARG A 242 23.21 1.24 18.99
N TYR A 243 22.34 2.13 19.47
CA TYR A 243 22.56 2.83 20.75
C TYR A 243 22.98 1.89 21.90
N PRO A 244 22.37 0.70 22.10
CA PRO A 244 22.79 -0.23 23.16
C PRO A 244 24.22 -0.78 23.02
N SER A 245 24.83 -0.62 21.84
CA SER A 245 26.21 -1.03 21.55
C SER A 245 27.19 0.16 21.55
N PHE A 246 26.73 1.37 21.85
CA PHE A 246 27.60 2.53 21.95
C PHE A 246 28.43 2.45 23.23
N SER A 247 29.75 2.62 23.12
CA SER A 247 30.59 2.86 24.29
C SER A 247 30.16 4.14 25.01
N ALA A 248 30.43 4.22 26.31
CA ALA A 248 30.13 5.42 27.10
C ALA A 248 30.85 6.67 26.54
N GLN A 249 32.08 6.49 26.04
CA GLN A 249 32.86 7.56 25.41
C GLN A 249 32.24 8.01 24.09
N PHE A 250 31.87 7.09 23.20
CA PHE A 250 31.23 7.46 21.94
C PHE A 250 29.89 8.17 22.18
N SER A 251 29.10 7.68 23.14
CA SER A 251 27.86 8.35 23.55
C SER A 251 28.10 9.77 24.05
N ARG A 252 29.16 9.97 24.86
CA ARG A 252 29.55 11.30 25.35
C ARG A 252 30.00 12.21 24.21
N GLN A 253 30.77 11.69 23.25
CA GLN A 253 31.20 12.43 22.06
C GLN A 253 30.00 12.91 21.24
N LEU A 254 29.05 12.03 20.94
CA LEU A 254 27.84 12.40 20.20
C LEU A 254 27.02 13.46 20.94
N ARG A 255 26.90 13.39 22.27
CA ARG A 255 26.22 14.43 23.07
C ARG A 255 26.87 15.80 22.90
N ILE A 256 28.20 15.86 23.02
CA ILE A 256 28.97 17.10 22.86
C ILE A 256 28.80 17.65 21.44
N GLU A 257 28.95 16.79 20.43
CA GLU A 257 28.79 17.17 19.02
C GLU A 257 27.37 17.71 18.78
N PHE A 258 26.33 16.96 19.17
CA PHE A 258 24.95 17.33 18.87
C PHE A 258 24.50 18.57 19.64
N SER A 259 24.96 18.76 20.89
CA SER A 259 24.67 19.98 21.64
C SER A 259 25.25 21.22 20.97
N HIS A 260 26.49 21.10 20.45
CA HIS A 260 27.12 22.18 19.69
C HIS A 260 26.36 22.47 18.37
N LEU A 261 25.94 21.42 17.66
CA LEU A 261 25.23 21.57 16.38
C LEU A 261 23.79 22.09 16.52
N ASP A 262 23.10 21.78 17.62
CA ASP A 262 21.76 22.26 17.92
C ASP A 262 21.73 23.71 18.43
N GLY A 263 22.90 24.26 18.79
CA GLY A 263 23.04 25.61 19.32
C GLY A 263 22.53 25.79 20.76
N ALA A 264 22.28 24.69 21.47
CA ALA A 264 21.84 24.70 22.86
C ALA A 264 23.05 24.73 23.80
N SER A 265 23.05 25.63 24.79
CA SER A 265 24.04 25.59 25.87
C SER A 265 23.83 24.33 26.71
N LEU A 266 24.88 23.53 26.91
CA LEU A 266 24.87 22.39 27.82
C LEU A 266 24.45 22.84 29.22
N GLY A 267 23.18 22.62 29.59
CA GLY A 267 22.73 22.83 30.95
C GLY A 267 23.46 21.87 31.90
N PRO A 268 23.71 22.26 33.17
CA PRO A 268 24.27 21.36 34.18
C PRO A 268 23.23 20.31 34.60
N HIS A 269 22.85 19.42 33.70
CA HIS A 269 22.06 18.24 34.06
C HIS A 269 23.00 17.22 34.70
N GLN A 270 22.81 17.01 36.01
CA GLN A 270 23.44 15.91 36.72
C GLN A 270 23.09 14.59 36.02
N MET A 271 24.12 13.84 35.64
CA MET A 271 24.01 12.48 35.13
C MET A 271 23.43 11.59 36.23
N GLU A 272 22.10 11.54 36.37
CA GLU A 272 21.49 10.31 36.86
C GLU A 272 21.74 9.26 35.78
N THR A 273 22.78 8.46 35.99
CA THR A 273 22.93 7.16 35.34
C THR A 273 21.81 6.25 35.85
N ARG A 274 20.57 6.54 35.44
CA ARG A 274 19.54 5.52 35.41
C ARG A 274 20.04 4.52 34.38
N ASN A 275 20.78 3.52 34.85
CA ASN A 275 20.85 2.26 34.15
C ASN A 275 19.37 1.89 33.97
N PRO A 276 18.84 1.92 32.73
CA PRO A 276 17.48 1.47 32.53
C PRO A 276 17.52 0.02 33.01
N GLU A 277 16.94 -0.25 34.18
CA GLU A 277 16.69 -1.61 34.62
C GLU A 277 15.99 -2.25 33.44
N ARG A 278 16.70 -3.14 32.73
CA ARG A 278 16.16 -3.84 31.59
C ARG A 278 14.98 -4.62 32.14
N LYS A 279 13.78 -4.03 32.10
CA LYS A 279 12.52 -4.75 32.29
C LYS A 279 12.67 -5.95 31.38
N LYS A 280 12.68 -7.15 31.99
CA LYS A 280 12.94 -8.46 31.35
C LYS A 280 12.49 -8.36 29.90
N GLU A 281 13.47 -8.40 28.99
CA GLU A 281 13.27 -8.18 27.56
C GLU A 281 12.00 -8.90 27.11
N ASN A 282 10.95 -8.14 26.86
CA ASN A 282 9.80 -8.70 26.18
C ASN A 282 10.34 -9.23 24.85
N SER A 283 10.17 -10.53 24.65
CA SER A 283 10.77 -11.28 23.55
C SER A 283 10.11 -10.99 22.21
N HIS A 284 9.16 -10.06 22.15
CA HIS A 284 8.35 -9.76 20.97
C HIS A 284 8.55 -8.33 20.48
N TYR A 285 8.30 -8.11 19.18
CA TYR A 285 8.17 -6.76 18.63
C TYR A 285 6.87 -6.14 19.13
N HIS A 286 6.96 -4.91 19.60
CA HIS A 286 5.80 -4.14 20.03
C HIS A 286 5.08 -3.46 18.86
N VAL A 287 5.83 -3.09 17.82
CA VAL A 287 5.28 -2.38 16.65
C VAL A 287 5.92 -2.94 15.36
N ILE A 288 5.07 -3.21 14.38
CA ILE A 288 5.44 -3.54 13.01
C ILE A 288 5.04 -2.34 12.15
N CYS A 289 6.02 -1.69 11.54
CA CYS A 289 5.82 -0.46 10.79
C CYS A 289 6.08 -0.72 9.30
N PRO A 290 5.03 -0.92 8.47
CA PRO A 290 5.20 -0.96 7.04
C PRO A 290 5.54 0.44 6.51
N LEU A 291 6.58 0.55 5.70
CA LEU A 291 6.81 1.74 4.89
C LEU A 291 6.04 1.58 3.58
N SER A 292 5.21 2.57 3.26
CA SER A 292 4.37 2.60 2.05
C SER A 292 5.23 2.51 0.79
N ILE A 293 4.83 1.78 -0.25
CA ILE A 293 5.60 1.77 -1.51
C ILE A 293 5.27 3.04 -2.31
N THR A 294 6.27 3.65 -2.95
CA THR A 294 6.02 4.69 -3.96
C THR A 294 5.16 4.15 -5.11
N TRP A 295 4.24 4.97 -5.61
CA TRP A 295 3.30 4.56 -6.65
C TRP A 295 3.98 4.02 -7.91
N ASP A 296 5.12 4.63 -8.30
CA ASP A 296 5.87 4.25 -9.49
C ASP A 296 6.32 2.78 -9.50
N PHE A 297 6.37 2.15 -8.31
CA PHE A 297 6.58 0.72 -8.20
C PHE A 297 5.55 -0.09 -8.98
N TRP A 298 4.26 0.28 -8.93
CA TRP A 298 3.16 -0.49 -9.51
C TRP A 298 2.75 -0.06 -10.91
N SER A 299 3.40 0.98 -11.46
CA SER A 299 3.21 1.36 -12.85
C SER A 299 3.46 0.15 -13.76
N PRO A 300 2.51 -0.25 -14.61
CA PRO A 300 2.66 -1.39 -15.50
C PRO A 300 3.94 -1.27 -16.31
N GLN A 301 4.85 -2.21 -16.11
CA GLN A 301 6.09 -2.24 -16.87
C GLN A 301 5.88 -3.16 -18.06
N HIS A 302 5.80 -2.59 -19.27
CA HIS A 302 5.94 -3.34 -20.52
C HIS A 302 7.40 -3.76 -20.70
N VAL A 303 7.95 -4.54 -19.77
CA VAL A 303 9.25 -5.17 -19.95
C VAL A 303 9.01 -6.52 -20.59
N LEU A 304 9.16 -6.54 -21.92
CA LEU A 304 9.36 -7.77 -22.69
C LEU A 304 10.66 -8.42 -22.20
N ARG A 305 10.61 -9.17 -21.10
CA ARG A 305 11.68 -10.09 -20.76
C ARG A 305 11.69 -11.13 -21.87
N ARG A 306 12.83 -11.31 -22.54
CA ARG A 306 13.05 -12.49 -23.38
C ARG A 306 12.75 -13.70 -22.49
N SER A 307 11.79 -14.52 -22.90
CA SER A 307 11.49 -15.77 -22.22
C SER A 307 12.81 -16.53 -22.10
N THR A 308 13.22 -16.82 -20.86
CA THR A 308 14.19 -17.88 -20.69
C THR A 308 13.41 -19.13 -21.10
N PRO A 309 13.87 -19.90 -22.11
CA PRO A 309 13.15 -21.11 -22.48
C PRO A 309 12.94 -21.92 -21.21
N ALA A 310 11.68 -22.31 -20.96
CA ALA A 310 11.39 -23.21 -19.85
C ALA A 310 12.31 -24.42 -20.01
N PRO A 311 12.94 -24.93 -18.94
CA PRO A 311 13.69 -26.17 -19.04
C PRO A 311 12.74 -27.21 -19.67
N GLY A 312 13.08 -27.71 -20.86
CA GLY A 312 12.25 -28.72 -21.51
C GLY A 312 12.06 -29.87 -20.54
N HIS A 313 10.81 -30.22 -20.23
CA HIS A 313 10.54 -31.47 -19.55
C HIS A 313 10.79 -32.61 -20.55
N ILE A 314 11.27 -33.74 -20.06
CA ILE A 314 11.51 -34.89 -20.92
C ILE A 314 10.20 -35.69 -20.95
N GLU A 315 9.48 -35.61 -22.07
CA GLU A 315 8.55 -36.66 -22.47
C GLU A 315 9.40 -37.82 -23.03
N GLY A 316 9.65 -38.86 -22.23
CA GLY A 316 10.46 -39.99 -22.64
C GLY A 316 10.46 -41.11 -21.60
N ASP A 317 10.98 -42.28 -21.96
CA ASP A 317 10.97 -43.45 -21.08
C ASP A 317 11.85 -43.21 -19.83
N PHE A 318 11.21 -43.26 -18.66
CA PHE A 318 11.86 -43.21 -17.35
C PHE A 318 11.42 -44.36 -16.46
N GLU A 319 12.32 -44.80 -15.60
CA GLU A 319 12.02 -45.75 -14.52
C GLU A 319 11.71 -44.96 -13.24
N PHE A 320 10.65 -45.36 -12.53
CA PHE A 320 10.33 -44.83 -11.20
C PHE A 320 10.58 -45.89 -10.13
N GLY A 321 11.54 -45.63 -9.25
CA GLY A 321 11.80 -46.41 -8.05
C GLY A 321 11.16 -45.74 -6.86
N ALA A 322 10.02 -46.25 -6.40
CA ALA A 322 9.37 -45.74 -5.18
C ALA A 322 10.31 -45.95 -3.97
N ALA A 323 10.56 -44.89 -3.20
CA ALA A 323 11.04 -45.09 -1.83
C ALA A 323 9.91 -45.77 -1.06
N ARG A 324 10.22 -46.73 -0.17
CA ARG A 324 9.29 -47.51 0.69
C ARG A 324 7.88 -46.89 0.79
N GLU A 325 6.82 -47.69 0.60
CA GLU A 325 5.38 -47.34 0.55
C GLU A 325 4.78 -46.60 1.78
N GLN A 326 5.51 -45.70 2.43
CA GLN A 326 4.94 -44.75 3.35
C GLN A 326 4.28 -43.64 2.55
N TYR A 327 2.95 -43.70 2.50
CA TYR A 327 2.11 -42.55 2.19
C TYR A 327 2.60 -41.33 2.96
N CYS A 328 2.94 -40.26 2.24
CA CYS A 328 3.21 -38.96 2.81
C CYS A 328 2.02 -38.05 2.45
N PRO A 329 1.44 -37.30 3.40
CA PRO A 329 0.52 -36.24 3.06
C PRO A 329 1.16 -35.37 1.97
N SER A 330 0.45 -35.16 0.87
CA SER A 330 0.94 -34.34 -0.22
C SER A 330 1.23 -32.93 0.32
N PRO A 331 2.41 -32.34 0.05
CA PRO A 331 2.64 -30.92 0.23
C PRO A 331 1.83 -30.07 -0.76
N PHE A 332 1.19 -30.70 -1.75
CA PHE A 332 0.25 -30.08 -2.67
C PHE A 332 -1.16 -30.24 -2.08
N THR A 333 -2.12 -29.41 -2.51
CA THR A 333 -3.49 -29.28 -1.96
C THR A 333 -4.15 -30.59 -1.54
N SER A 334 -5.19 -30.47 -0.70
CA SER A 334 -6.01 -31.60 -0.22
C SER A 334 -6.65 -32.48 -1.30
N ASN A 335 -6.50 -32.12 -2.58
CA ASN A 335 -7.06 -32.82 -3.73
C ASN A 335 -6.03 -33.68 -4.46
N SER A 336 -4.80 -33.80 -3.95
CA SER A 336 -3.72 -34.56 -4.58
C SER A 336 -3.13 -35.63 -3.65
N GLU A 337 -2.67 -36.72 -4.25
CA GLU A 337 -1.86 -37.74 -3.56
C GLU A 337 -0.38 -37.49 -3.81
N GLY A 338 0.43 -37.73 -2.78
CA GLY A 338 1.86 -37.46 -2.77
C GLY A 338 2.70 -38.66 -2.37
N ARG A 339 3.82 -38.89 -3.06
CA ARG A 339 4.84 -39.86 -2.60
C ARG A 339 6.25 -39.46 -3.01
N PHE A 340 7.22 -39.86 -2.19
CA PHE A 340 8.63 -39.69 -2.52
C PHE A 340 9.17 -40.90 -3.28
N GLY A 341 10.13 -40.66 -4.16
CA GLY A 341 10.87 -41.73 -4.81
C GLY A 341 12.06 -41.20 -5.58
N ALA A 342 12.51 -41.97 -6.55
CA ALA A 342 13.54 -41.55 -7.49
C ALA A 342 13.13 -41.92 -8.91
N ILE A 343 13.56 -41.11 -9.88
CA ILE A 343 13.44 -41.44 -11.31
C ILE A 343 14.81 -41.57 -11.95
N ARG A 344 14.89 -42.39 -12.99
CA ARG A 344 16.07 -42.54 -13.85
C ARG A 344 15.63 -42.55 -15.32
N PHE A 345 16.30 -41.78 -16.17
CA PHE A 345 16.02 -41.73 -17.62
C PHE A 345 16.88 -42.76 -18.35
N GLY A 346 16.34 -43.49 -19.34
CA GLY A 346 16.92 -44.75 -19.87
C GLY A 346 18.44 -44.82 -20.11
N ARG A 347 19.10 -43.76 -20.65
CA ARG A 347 20.56 -43.74 -20.88
C ARG A 347 21.38 -43.14 -19.74
N ASN A 348 20.74 -42.53 -18.75
CA ASN A 348 21.39 -41.88 -17.63
C ASN A 348 21.38 -42.85 -16.43
N LEU A 349 22.55 -43.18 -15.89
CA LEU A 349 22.65 -44.11 -14.76
C LEU A 349 22.28 -43.46 -13.41
N GLU A 350 22.13 -42.14 -13.36
CA GLU A 350 21.88 -41.40 -12.13
C GLU A 350 20.39 -41.38 -11.73
N TRP A 351 20.10 -41.87 -10.52
CA TRP A 351 18.80 -41.72 -9.88
C TRP A 351 18.62 -40.32 -9.32
N ARG A 352 17.53 -39.66 -9.68
CA ARG A 352 17.17 -38.32 -9.18
C ARG A 352 16.00 -38.41 -8.21
N LYS A 353 16.17 -37.87 -7.00
CA LYS A 353 15.11 -37.82 -6.00
C LYS A 353 13.96 -36.93 -6.47
N VAL A 354 12.75 -37.46 -6.37
CA VAL A 354 11.53 -36.77 -6.78
C VAL A 354 10.46 -36.79 -5.70
N PHE A 355 9.57 -35.81 -5.79
CA PHE A 355 8.22 -35.90 -5.28
C PHE A 355 7.27 -36.18 -6.45
N VAL A 356 6.40 -37.18 -6.28
CA VAL A 356 5.38 -37.55 -7.27
C VAL A 356 4.04 -37.04 -6.80
N LYS A 357 3.44 -36.16 -7.60
CA LYS A 357 2.06 -35.69 -7.41
C LYS A 357 1.14 -36.50 -8.32
N LYS A 358 0.05 -37.04 -7.78
CA LYS A 358 -1.05 -37.62 -8.56
C LYS A 358 -2.32 -36.80 -8.34
N ALA A 359 -2.92 -36.29 -9.41
CA ALA A 359 -4.11 -35.44 -9.34
C ALA A 359 -4.92 -35.48 -10.64
N SER A 360 -6.24 -35.32 -10.57
CA SER A 360 -7.12 -35.31 -11.75
C SER A 360 -6.94 -34.10 -12.70
N HIS A 361 -6.03 -33.18 -12.36
CA HIS A 361 -5.79 -31.92 -13.06
C HIS A 361 -4.33 -31.75 -13.48
N THR A 362 -3.61 -32.85 -13.72
CA THR A 362 -2.19 -32.79 -14.16
C THR A 362 -1.99 -32.05 -15.47
N SER A 363 -2.90 -32.19 -16.44
CA SER A 363 -2.84 -31.43 -17.69
C SER A 363 -2.92 -29.93 -17.44
N ASP A 364 -3.81 -29.51 -16.51
CA ASP A 364 -3.97 -28.11 -16.18
C ASP A 364 -2.70 -27.50 -15.57
N GLU A 365 -2.03 -28.27 -14.71
CA GLU A 365 -0.78 -27.89 -14.06
C GLU A 365 0.41 -27.88 -15.03
N LEU A 366 0.46 -28.83 -15.97
CA LEU A 366 1.46 -28.87 -17.05
C LEU A 366 1.38 -27.61 -17.92
N ASP A 367 0.17 -27.20 -18.31
CA ASP A 367 -0.04 -25.98 -19.11
C ASP A 367 0.44 -24.74 -18.34
N ALA A 368 0.06 -24.66 -17.05
CA ALA A 368 0.35 -23.50 -16.21
C ALA A 368 1.85 -23.36 -15.88
N LEU A 369 2.58 -24.47 -15.70
CA LEU A 369 4.00 -24.50 -15.33
C LEU A 369 4.89 -23.65 -16.24
N SER A 370 4.58 -23.63 -17.54
CA SER A 370 5.33 -22.85 -18.53
C SER A 370 5.22 -21.34 -18.29
N GLU A 371 4.00 -20.86 -18.02
CA GLU A 371 3.72 -19.46 -17.72
C GLU A 371 4.14 -19.09 -16.29
N VAL A 372 4.01 -19.99 -15.30
CA VAL A 372 4.56 -19.77 -13.95
C VAL A 372 6.07 -19.54 -14.02
N SER A 373 6.79 -20.36 -14.77
CA SER A 373 8.25 -20.22 -14.98
C SER A 373 8.63 -18.92 -15.71
N ARG A 374 7.69 -18.32 -16.45
CA ARG A 374 7.88 -17.06 -17.17
C ARG A 374 7.77 -15.84 -16.25
N TYR A 375 6.81 -15.85 -15.32
CA TYR A 375 6.52 -14.68 -14.48
C TYR A 375 7.17 -14.74 -13.09
N PHE A 376 7.41 -15.94 -12.55
CA PHE A 376 8.03 -16.15 -11.25
C PHE A 376 9.54 -16.48 -11.35
N PRO A 377 10.34 -16.22 -10.30
CA PRO A 377 11.76 -16.53 -10.33
C PRO A 377 12.02 -18.04 -10.51
N PRO A 378 12.85 -18.46 -11.48
CA PRO A 378 13.08 -19.89 -11.75
C PRO A 378 13.60 -20.69 -10.55
N GLY A 379 14.36 -20.05 -9.66
CA GLY A 379 14.85 -20.67 -8.43
C GLY A 379 13.78 -20.91 -7.35
N SER A 380 12.57 -20.38 -7.55
CA SER A 380 11.41 -20.49 -6.66
C SER A 380 10.24 -21.23 -7.30
N VAL A 381 10.38 -21.70 -8.55
CA VAL A 381 9.38 -22.54 -9.23
C VAL A 381 9.88 -23.98 -9.17
N GLN A 382 9.00 -24.90 -8.79
CA GLN A 382 9.37 -26.29 -8.63
C GLN A 382 9.68 -26.92 -9.98
N GLN A 383 10.85 -27.53 -10.07
CA GLN A 383 11.31 -28.11 -11.32
C GLN A 383 10.59 -29.43 -11.59
N LEU A 384 9.74 -29.45 -12.62
CA LEU A 384 9.22 -30.70 -13.20
C LEU A 384 10.36 -31.44 -13.91
N LEU A 385 10.53 -32.74 -13.62
CA LEU A 385 11.53 -33.58 -14.27
C LEU A 385 10.91 -34.51 -15.32
N ALA A 386 9.74 -35.07 -15.03
CA ALA A 386 9.00 -35.96 -15.92
C ALA A 386 7.49 -35.85 -15.65
N ALA A 387 6.68 -36.28 -16.61
CA ALA A 387 5.23 -36.42 -16.48
C ALA A 387 4.80 -37.76 -17.08
N ASP A 388 3.86 -38.43 -16.43
CA ASP A 388 3.13 -39.58 -16.96
C ASP A 388 1.65 -39.22 -17.00
N THR A 389 1.21 -38.74 -18.16
CA THR A 389 -0.18 -38.31 -18.39
C THR A 389 -1.15 -39.48 -18.39
N SER A 390 -0.69 -40.71 -18.67
CA SER A 390 -1.53 -41.91 -18.67
C SER A 390 -1.96 -42.32 -17.26
N THR A 391 -1.12 -42.05 -16.26
CA THR A 391 -1.41 -42.31 -14.84
C THR A 391 -1.68 -41.06 -14.02
N GLU A 392 -1.79 -39.91 -14.69
CA GLU A 392 -1.99 -38.58 -14.10
C GLU A 392 -0.94 -38.26 -13.02
N GLN A 393 0.35 -38.53 -13.30
CA GLN A 393 1.45 -38.31 -12.37
C GLN A 393 2.44 -37.26 -12.87
N LEU A 394 2.83 -36.34 -11.98
CA LEU A 394 3.88 -35.35 -12.21
C LEU A 394 5.06 -35.62 -11.26
N PHE A 395 6.26 -35.66 -11.82
CA PHE A 395 7.49 -36.01 -11.10
C PHE A 395 8.33 -34.75 -10.93
N PHE A 396 8.19 -34.10 -9.79
CA PHE A 396 8.93 -32.89 -9.46
C PHE A 396 10.24 -33.23 -8.77
N LYS A 397 11.30 -32.46 -9.03
CA LYS A 397 12.55 -32.54 -8.30
C LYS A 397 12.29 -32.33 -6.81
N LYS A 398 12.83 -33.22 -5.98
CA LYS A 398 12.67 -33.12 -4.52
C LYS A 398 13.29 -31.80 -4.01
N PHE A 399 12.49 -31.03 -3.29
CA PHE A 399 12.94 -29.87 -2.53
C PHE A 399 13.03 -30.27 -1.05
N GLU A 400 14.22 -30.12 -0.44
CA GLU A 400 14.47 -30.48 0.96
C GLU A 400 13.98 -29.34 1.88
N GLY A 401 12.67 -29.19 2.00
CA GLY A 401 12.02 -28.19 2.84
C GLY A 401 10.72 -28.69 3.47
N LYS A 402 10.00 -27.79 4.13
CA LYS A 402 8.66 -28.01 4.71
C LYS A 402 7.67 -26.98 4.18
N MET A 403 6.38 -27.26 4.27
CA MET A 403 5.35 -26.25 4.00
C MET A 403 5.48 -25.10 5.00
N LEU A 404 5.40 -23.85 4.54
CA LEU A 404 5.48 -22.66 5.38
C LEU A 404 4.44 -22.70 6.51
N ASN A 405 3.21 -23.13 6.19
CA ASN A 405 2.17 -23.32 7.19
C ASN A 405 2.54 -24.40 8.23
N THR A 406 3.21 -25.49 7.82
CA THR A 406 3.67 -26.52 8.76
C THR A 406 4.72 -25.96 9.72
N VAL A 407 5.70 -25.18 9.22
CA VAL A 407 6.70 -24.51 10.07
C VAL A 407 6.04 -23.58 11.08
N ARG A 408 5.03 -22.82 10.64
CA ARG A 408 4.25 -21.93 11.53
C ARG A 408 3.51 -22.71 12.61
N LEU A 409 2.85 -23.80 12.25
CA LEU A 409 2.16 -24.68 13.19
C LEU A 409 3.12 -25.31 14.21
N GLU A 410 4.24 -25.86 13.74
CA GLU A 410 5.29 -26.41 14.60
C GLU A 410 5.82 -25.36 15.59
N TYR A 411 5.95 -24.09 15.17
CA TYR A 411 6.38 -23.00 16.04
C TYR A 411 5.38 -22.77 17.18
N HIS A 412 4.09 -22.72 16.86
CA HIS A 412 3.03 -22.59 17.88
C HIS A 412 2.92 -23.83 18.79
N TYR A 413 3.30 -25.01 18.30
CA TYR A 413 3.29 -26.24 19.10
C TYR A 413 4.54 -26.48 19.92
N GLY A 414 5.57 -25.65 19.80
CA GLY A 414 6.81 -25.90 20.51
C GLY A 414 7.61 -27.07 19.90
N THR A 415 7.49 -27.31 18.58
CA THR A 415 8.25 -28.34 17.86
C THR A 415 9.04 -27.83 16.63
N SER A 416 9.08 -26.52 16.39
CA SER A 416 9.81 -25.93 15.25
C SER A 416 11.29 -25.73 15.53
N PHE A 417 12.13 -25.82 14.48
CA PHE A 417 13.54 -25.44 14.52
C PHE A 417 13.77 -23.98 14.95
N LEU A 418 12.75 -23.12 14.87
CA LEU A 418 12.84 -21.71 15.28
C LEU A 418 12.77 -21.50 16.80
N LEU A 419 12.49 -22.53 17.61
CA LEU A 419 12.33 -22.39 19.06
C LEU A 419 13.64 -22.18 19.81
N ASP A 420 14.75 -22.69 19.25
CA ASP A 420 16.09 -22.45 19.79
C ASP A 420 16.54 -21.00 19.51
N THR A 421 15.73 -20.22 18.80
CA THR A 421 16.01 -18.80 18.50
C THR A 421 15.20 -17.87 19.40
N VAL A 422 15.74 -16.67 19.63
CA VAL A 422 15.00 -15.59 20.28
C VAL A 422 13.70 -15.32 19.48
N PRO A 423 12.51 -15.19 20.11
CA PRO A 423 11.24 -15.09 19.37
C PRO A 423 11.19 -13.98 18.30
N LYS A 424 11.96 -12.89 18.47
CA LYS A 424 12.17 -11.86 17.42
C LYS A 424 12.75 -12.43 16.14
N LYS A 425 13.73 -13.33 16.21
CA LYS A 425 14.33 -13.98 15.03
C LYS A 425 13.34 -14.88 14.30
N ALA A 426 12.43 -15.53 15.03
CA ALA A 426 11.34 -16.28 14.40
C ALA A 426 10.41 -15.33 13.62
N VAL A 427 10.04 -14.18 14.20
CA VAL A 427 9.27 -13.15 13.50
C VAL A 427 10.03 -12.65 12.26
N ASP A 428 11.31 -12.32 12.38
CA ASP A 428 12.16 -11.87 11.27
C ASP A 428 12.20 -12.87 10.13
N TRP A 429 12.25 -14.16 10.46
CA TRP A 429 12.27 -15.25 9.50
C TRP A 429 10.95 -15.31 8.71
N PHE A 430 9.79 -15.28 9.40
CA PHE A 430 8.48 -15.28 8.73
C PHE A 430 8.24 -14.01 7.91
N VAL A 431 8.63 -12.85 8.45
CA VAL A 431 8.57 -11.56 7.74
C VAL A 431 9.43 -11.58 6.49
N GLY A 432 10.64 -12.15 6.56
CA GLY A 432 11.54 -12.28 5.42
C GLY A 432 10.95 -13.12 4.30
N VAL A 433 10.37 -14.28 4.63
CA VAL A 433 9.69 -15.15 3.66
C VAL A 433 8.48 -14.44 3.04
N GLU A 434 7.62 -13.83 3.85
CA GLU A 434 6.39 -13.22 3.34
C GLU A 434 6.66 -11.96 2.50
N LEU A 435 7.65 -11.14 2.85
CA LEU A 435 8.08 -10.01 2.01
C LEU A 435 8.67 -10.48 0.68
N GLN A 436 9.40 -11.61 0.67
CA GLN A 436 9.89 -12.19 -0.58
C GLN A 436 8.74 -12.71 -1.45
N ARG A 437 7.72 -13.31 -0.83
CA ARG A 437 6.52 -13.76 -1.54
C ARG A 437 5.71 -12.59 -2.10
N ALA A 438 5.48 -11.54 -1.31
CA ALA A 438 4.82 -10.33 -1.77
C ALA A 438 5.57 -9.69 -2.95
N GLU A 439 6.90 -9.69 -2.92
CA GLU A 439 7.74 -9.24 -4.04
C GLU A 439 7.45 -10.02 -5.33
N HIS A 440 7.52 -11.34 -5.27
CA HIS A 440 7.39 -12.20 -6.45
C HIS A 440 5.97 -12.13 -7.04
N VAL A 441 4.95 -12.14 -6.19
CA VAL A 441 3.54 -12.02 -6.59
C VAL A 441 3.26 -10.63 -7.15
N GLY A 442 3.72 -9.57 -6.47
CA GLY A 442 3.55 -8.20 -6.94
C GLY A 442 4.28 -7.94 -8.26
N ASP A 443 5.46 -8.52 -8.46
CA ASP A 443 6.18 -8.49 -9.72
C ASP A 443 5.41 -9.18 -10.86
N ALA A 444 4.84 -10.36 -10.59
CA ALA A 444 4.04 -11.09 -11.56
C ALA A 444 2.80 -10.27 -11.95
N TYR A 445 2.07 -9.75 -10.97
CA TYR A 445 0.90 -8.90 -11.20
C TYR A 445 1.25 -7.66 -12.02
N ARG A 446 2.25 -6.89 -11.60
CA ARG A 446 2.66 -5.67 -12.30
C ARG A 446 3.02 -5.90 -13.78
N ARG A 447 3.62 -7.05 -14.11
CA ARG A 447 4.04 -7.39 -15.48
C ARG A 447 2.90 -7.89 -16.35
N THR A 448 1.84 -8.41 -15.74
CA THR A 448 0.76 -9.13 -16.44
C THR A 448 -0.62 -8.51 -16.27
N MET A 449 -0.73 -7.46 -15.45
CA MET A 449 -1.98 -6.78 -15.16
C MET A 449 -2.63 -6.27 -16.44
N ASN A 450 -3.86 -6.71 -16.66
CA ASN A 450 -4.77 -6.18 -17.66
C ASN A 450 -5.96 -5.55 -16.93
N LEU A 451 -6.04 -4.21 -16.98
CA LEU A 451 -7.05 -3.45 -16.24
C LEU A 451 -8.45 -3.58 -16.83
N ASP A 452 -8.56 -3.96 -18.10
CA ASP A 452 -9.80 -4.07 -18.88
C ASP A 452 -9.87 -5.41 -19.63
N PRO A 453 -10.01 -6.53 -18.89
CA PRO A 453 -10.07 -7.84 -19.52
C PRO A 453 -11.37 -8.08 -20.27
N ILE A 454 -11.34 -9.08 -21.15
CA ILE A 454 -12.51 -9.53 -21.92
C ILE A 454 -13.37 -10.39 -20.98
N PRO A 455 -14.59 -9.98 -20.62
CA PRO A 455 -15.39 -10.67 -19.59
C PRO A 455 -15.63 -12.15 -19.87
N ILE A 456 -15.77 -12.53 -21.15
CA ILE A 456 -15.99 -13.93 -21.58
C ILE A 456 -14.84 -14.86 -21.14
N LYS A 457 -13.62 -14.35 -21.00
CA LYS A 457 -12.48 -15.13 -20.53
C LYS A 457 -12.56 -15.47 -19.04
N CYS A 458 -13.30 -14.68 -18.25
CA CYS A 458 -13.43 -14.91 -16.81
C CYS A 458 -14.00 -16.31 -16.53
N ALA A 459 -15.09 -16.70 -17.19
CA ALA A 459 -15.71 -18.02 -17.01
C ALA A 459 -14.78 -19.21 -17.32
N GLN A 460 -13.69 -19.01 -18.05
CA GLN A 460 -12.70 -20.04 -18.39
C GLN A 460 -11.57 -20.17 -17.36
N GLN A 461 -11.51 -19.28 -16.37
CA GLN A 461 -10.44 -19.27 -15.38
C GLN A 461 -10.63 -20.41 -14.36
N LYS A 462 -9.59 -21.23 -14.22
CA LYS A 462 -9.61 -22.45 -13.39
C LYS A 462 -9.82 -22.16 -11.89
N ILE A 463 -9.44 -20.97 -11.43
CA ILE A 463 -9.59 -20.54 -10.03
C ILE A 463 -11.04 -20.57 -9.53
N HIS A 464 -12.04 -20.42 -10.41
CA HIS A 464 -13.44 -20.43 -10.01
C HIS A 464 -13.89 -21.77 -9.40
N ARG A 465 -13.15 -22.86 -9.63
CA ARG A 465 -13.31 -24.14 -8.92
C ARG A 465 -13.20 -23.99 -7.40
N PHE A 466 -12.37 -23.05 -6.93
CA PHE A 466 -12.15 -22.80 -5.51
C PHE A 466 -13.10 -21.77 -4.89
N TYR A 467 -13.89 -21.09 -5.72
CA TYR A 467 -14.84 -20.06 -5.30
C TYR A 467 -16.26 -20.42 -5.73
N HIS A 468 -16.69 -19.97 -6.90
CA HIS A 468 -18.03 -20.20 -7.42
C HIS A 468 -18.44 -21.68 -7.42
N GLY A 469 -17.56 -22.58 -7.86
CA GLY A 469 -17.84 -24.01 -7.89
C GLY A 469 -18.07 -24.64 -6.51
N ARG A 470 -17.55 -24.04 -5.43
CA ARG A 470 -17.82 -24.50 -4.04
C ARG A 470 -19.15 -24.00 -3.51
N LEU A 471 -19.63 -22.86 -4.01
CA LEU A 471 -20.90 -22.24 -3.64
C LEU A 471 -22.09 -22.84 -4.42
N GLU A 472 -21.82 -23.44 -5.57
CA GLU A 472 -22.85 -24.03 -6.41
C GLU A 472 -23.59 -25.16 -5.68
N SER A 473 -24.92 -24.99 -5.60
CA SER A 473 -25.87 -25.92 -4.96
C SER A 473 -25.50 -26.30 -3.53
N ASP A 474 -24.82 -25.41 -2.80
CA ASP A 474 -24.28 -25.64 -1.45
C ASP A 474 -23.39 -26.89 -1.34
N SER A 475 -22.88 -27.37 -2.48
CA SER A 475 -22.30 -28.72 -2.61
C SER A 475 -21.12 -28.93 -1.66
N ARG A 476 -20.23 -27.94 -1.52
CA ARG A 476 -19.08 -28.04 -0.61
C ARG A 476 -19.49 -27.96 0.85
N PHE A 477 -20.47 -27.11 1.18
CA PHE A 477 -20.99 -27.00 2.54
C PHE A 477 -21.63 -28.32 2.98
N LEU A 478 -22.51 -28.89 2.14
CA LEU A 478 -23.15 -30.18 2.38
C LEU A 478 -22.14 -31.33 2.41
N LYS A 479 -21.08 -31.29 1.58
CA LYS A 479 -19.98 -32.27 1.65
C LYS A 479 -19.27 -32.26 3.01
N PHE A 480 -19.10 -31.10 3.63
CA PHE A 480 -18.42 -30.97 4.91
C PHE A 480 -19.32 -31.25 6.11
N TYR A 481 -20.56 -30.75 6.07
CA TYR A 481 -21.44 -30.68 7.23
C TYR A 481 -22.72 -31.50 7.09
N SER A 482 -22.96 -32.17 5.95
CA SER A 482 -24.16 -32.96 5.65
C SER A 482 -25.48 -32.15 5.68
N GLU A 483 -26.61 -32.84 5.54
CA GLU A 483 -27.96 -32.27 5.74
C GLU A 483 -28.30 -32.04 7.22
N GLN A 484 -27.47 -32.55 8.13
CA GLN A 484 -27.59 -32.42 9.58
C GLN A 484 -26.35 -31.71 10.16
N CYS A 485 -26.12 -30.45 9.75
CA CYS A 485 -24.93 -29.67 10.12
C CYS A 485 -24.62 -29.67 11.62
N LEU A 486 -25.63 -29.45 12.47
CA LEU A 486 -25.43 -29.40 13.92
C LEU A 486 -25.00 -30.74 14.51
N ASP A 487 -25.51 -31.86 13.98
CA ASP A 487 -25.12 -33.20 14.43
C ASP A 487 -23.65 -33.48 14.07
N VAL A 488 -23.22 -33.08 12.88
CA VAL A 488 -21.81 -33.18 12.44
C VAL A 488 -20.88 -32.33 13.32
N LEU A 489 -21.34 -31.15 13.75
CA LEU A 489 -20.62 -30.28 14.69
C LEU A 489 -20.71 -30.72 16.16
N GLY A 490 -21.42 -31.82 16.44
CA GLY A 490 -21.59 -32.36 17.80
C GLY A 490 -22.54 -31.56 18.70
N ILE A 491 -23.42 -30.74 18.11
CA ILE A 491 -24.34 -29.85 18.82
C ILE A 491 -25.72 -30.52 18.88
N ARG A 492 -26.16 -30.88 20.08
CA ARG A 492 -27.47 -31.52 20.28
C ARG A 492 -28.51 -30.50 20.74
N LEU A 493 -29.58 -30.35 19.97
CA LEU A 493 -30.72 -29.51 20.32
C LEU A 493 -31.95 -30.37 20.65
N PRO A 494 -32.90 -29.88 21.47
CA PRO A 494 -34.14 -30.60 21.78
C PRO A 494 -35.00 -30.90 20.55
N LYS A 495 -34.92 -30.04 19.52
CA LYS A 495 -35.59 -30.22 18.22
C LYS A 495 -34.51 -30.35 17.15
N GLN A 496 -34.67 -31.34 16.27
CA GLN A 496 -33.74 -31.53 15.15
C GLN A 496 -33.83 -30.34 14.18
N VAL A 497 -32.69 -29.73 13.89
CA VAL A 497 -32.55 -28.61 12.95
C VAL A 497 -31.74 -29.11 11.77
N ASN A 498 -32.37 -29.21 10.60
CA ASN A 498 -31.65 -29.56 9.37
C ASN A 498 -30.81 -28.37 8.89
N THR A 499 -29.86 -28.64 7.99
CA THR A 499 -28.93 -27.63 7.45
C THR A 499 -29.67 -26.45 6.84
N LEU A 500 -30.75 -26.67 6.08
CA LEU A 500 -31.54 -25.59 5.50
C LEU A 500 -32.13 -24.66 6.57
N SER A 501 -32.67 -25.23 7.66
CA SER A 501 -33.19 -24.44 8.78
C SER A 501 -32.08 -23.66 9.47
N PHE A 502 -30.92 -24.28 9.70
CA PHE A 502 -29.75 -23.62 10.27
C PHE A 502 -29.28 -22.43 9.42
N LEU A 503 -29.17 -22.59 8.10
CA LEU A 503 -28.75 -21.51 7.20
C LEU A 503 -29.71 -20.31 7.22
N ASN A 504 -30.99 -20.53 7.55
CA ASN A 504 -32.03 -19.50 7.60
C ASN A 504 -32.31 -18.96 9.01
N MET A 505 -31.58 -19.41 10.04
CA MET A 505 -31.75 -18.89 11.40
C MET A 505 -31.33 -17.41 11.48
N PRO A 506 -32.03 -16.59 12.29
CA PRO A 506 -31.54 -15.26 12.64
C PRO A 506 -30.14 -15.35 13.25
N LEU A 507 -29.28 -14.40 12.89
CA LEU A 507 -27.88 -14.41 13.28
C LEU A 507 -27.56 -13.16 14.11
N LYS A 508 -26.96 -13.36 15.29
CA LYS A 508 -26.37 -12.28 16.10
C LYS A 508 -24.89 -12.56 16.28
N ILE A 509 -24.03 -11.58 16.00
CA ILE A 509 -22.58 -11.67 16.21
C ILE A 509 -22.15 -10.51 17.10
N ASN A 510 -21.52 -10.80 18.24
CA ASN A 510 -21.10 -9.80 19.24
C ASN A 510 -22.25 -8.84 19.61
N GLY A 511 -23.45 -9.38 19.81
CA GLY A 511 -24.67 -8.61 20.09
C GLY A 511 -25.32 -7.87 18.90
N THR A 512 -24.65 -7.76 17.76
CA THR A 512 -25.19 -7.10 16.55
C THR A 512 -26.01 -8.08 15.71
N SER A 513 -27.19 -7.68 15.25
CA SER A 513 -28.05 -8.53 14.40
C SER A 513 -27.62 -8.45 12.93
N TYR A 514 -27.52 -9.61 12.28
CA TYR A 514 -27.17 -9.76 10.87
C TYR A 514 -28.24 -10.58 10.13
N PRO A 515 -28.35 -10.45 8.79
CA PRO A 515 -29.07 -11.39 7.95
C PRO A 515 -28.67 -12.85 8.21
N PRO A 516 -29.56 -13.83 7.94
CA PRO A 516 -29.23 -15.24 8.03
C PRO A 516 -28.05 -15.65 7.14
N LEU A 517 -27.35 -16.73 7.49
CA LEU A 517 -26.18 -17.20 6.73
C LEU A 517 -26.49 -17.47 5.25
N ARG A 518 -27.71 -17.92 4.92
CA ARG A 518 -28.19 -18.10 3.54
C ARG A 518 -28.03 -16.84 2.70
N HIS A 519 -28.32 -15.66 3.25
CA HIS A 519 -28.18 -14.37 2.56
C HIS A 519 -26.74 -14.17 2.06
N TYR A 520 -25.75 -14.43 2.91
CA TYR A 520 -24.34 -14.27 2.57
C TYR A 520 -23.84 -15.31 1.58
N LEU A 521 -24.33 -16.56 1.66
CA LEU A 521 -24.04 -17.60 0.65
C LEU A 521 -24.61 -17.22 -0.73
N ASP A 522 -25.83 -16.71 -0.80
CA ASP A 522 -26.45 -16.23 -2.04
C ASP A 522 -25.73 -15.01 -2.60
N GLN A 523 -25.36 -14.06 -1.75
CA GLN A 523 -24.58 -12.89 -2.15
C GLN A 523 -23.23 -13.31 -2.72
N ALA A 524 -22.47 -14.15 -2.01
CA ALA A 524 -21.17 -14.62 -2.47
C ALA A 524 -21.29 -15.39 -3.80
N LYS A 525 -22.32 -16.23 -3.95
CA LYS A 525 -22.59 -16.94 -5.21
C LYS A 525 -22.81 -15.95 -6.37
N ARG A 526 -23.62 -14.90 -6.16
CA ARG A 526 -23.89 -13.85 -7.17
C ARG A 526 -22.63 -13.05 -7.52
N VAL A 527 -21.88 -12.59 -6.51
CA VAL A 527 -20.72 -11.70 -6.69
C VAL A 527 -19.56 -12.44 -7.35
N LEU A 528 -19.35 -13.70 -6.97
CA LEU A 528 -18.25 -14.54 -7.46
C LEU A 528 -18.61 -15.35 -8.71
N ASP A 529 -19.82 -15.19 -9.26
CA ASP A 529 -20.21 -15.82 -10.53
C ASP A 529 -19.37 -15.21 -11.68
N PRO A 530 -18.52 -16.02 -12.34
CA PRO A 530 -17.66 -15.52 -13.39
C PRO A 530 -18.42 -15.18 -14.69
N SER A 531 -19.69 -15.57 -14.79
CA SER A 531 -20.58 -15.25 -15.91
C SER A 531 -21.40 -13.98 -15.66
N ALA A 532 -21.48 -13.51 -14.41
CA ALA A 532 -22.27 -12.34 -14.06
C ALA A 532 -21.60 -11.05 -14.57
N THR A 533 -22.34 -10.24 -15.32
CA THR A 533 -21.86 -8.97 -15.86
C THR A 533 -21.74 -7.90 -14.77
N GLY A 534 -20.68 -7.10 -14.82
CA GLY A 534 -20.47 -5.97 -13.89
C GLY A 534 -20.00 -6.35 -12.48
N CYS A 535 -19.78 -7.64 -12.20
CA CYS A 535 -19.20 -8.14 -10.94
C CYS A 535 -17.74 -8.57 -11.19
N LEU A 536 -17.37 -9.78 -10.75
CA LEU A 536 -16.04 -10.37 -10.93
C LEU A 536 -15.50 -10.28 -12.36
N SER A 537 -16.36 -10.52 -13.37
CA SER A 537 -15.98 -10.49 -14.79
C SER A 537 -15.56 -9.11 -15.32
N SER A 538 -15.82 -8.03 -14.58
CA SER A 538 -15.46 -6.65 -14.94
C SER A 538 -14.15 -6.17 -14.32
N LEU A 539 -13.62 -6.93 -13.36
CA LEU A 539 -12.40 -6.60 -12.65
C LEU A 539 -11.16 -6.93 -13.46
N SER A 540 -10.04 -6.32 -13.10
CA SER A 540 -8.74 -6.56 -13.72
C SER A 540 -8.27 -8.01 -13.52
N GLU A 541 -7.52 -8.51 -14.50
CA GLU A 541 -6.87 -9.84 -14.43
C GLU A 541 -5.35 -9.67 -14.38
N ALA A 542 -4.67 -10.58 -13.69
CA ALA A 542 -3.22 -10.73 -13.78
C ALA A 542 -2.86 -12.21 -13.63
N PHE A 543 -1.64 -12.57 -14.02
CA PHE A 543 -1.14 -13.92 -13.83
C PHE A 543 -0.86 -14.16 -12.34
N GLY A 544 -1.65 -15.03 -11.72
CA GLY A 544 -1.53 -15.43 -10.32
C GLY A 544 -1.28 -16.92 -10.16
N LEU A 545 -0.87 -17.31 -8.95
CA LEU A 545 -0.69 -18.73 -8.62
C LEU A 545 -2.03 -19.45 -8.39
N GLY A 546 -3.11 -18.71 -8.19
CA GLY A 546 -4.48 -19.21 -8.06
C GLY A 546 -4.82 -19.59 -6.61
N ASP A 547 -3.94 -20.34 -5.98
CA ASP A 547 -4.01 -20.66 -4.55
C ASP A 547 -2.77 -20.15 -3.83
N GLY A 548 -2.59 -18.83 -3.92
CA GLY A 548 -1.37 -18.19 -3.49
C GLY A 548 -1.10 -18.26 -1.99
N HIS A 549 -1.96 -18.85 -1.15
CA HIS A 549 -1.83 -18.85 0.31
C HIS A 549 -0.60 -19.62 0.83
N GLY A 550 -0.27 -19.45 2.12
CA GLY A 550 0.93 -20.05 2.72
C GLY A 550 0.98 -21.57 2.63
N GLY A 551 -0.17 -22.20 2.37
CA GLY A 551 -0.33 -23.62 2.09
C GLY A 551 0.31 -24.14 0.80
N ASN A 552 0.80 -23.30 -0.12
CA ASN A 552 1.45 -23.74 -1.39
C ASN A 552 2.89 -23.23 -1.53
N VAL A 553 3.54 -22.95 -0.40
CA VAL A 553 4.94 -22.51 -0.34
C VAL A 553 5.72 -23.46 0.54
N MET A 554 6.75 -24.10 -0.02
CA MET A 554 7.77 -24.78 0.76
C MET A 554 8.93 -23.85 1.07
N VAL A 555 9.56 -24.06 2.21
CA VAL A 555 10.70 -23.30 2.73
C VAL A 555 11.74 -24.23 3.33
N THR A 556 13.02 -23.88 3.19
CA THR A 556 14.11 -24.59 3.89
C THR A 556 14.21 -24.14 5.34
N GLU A 557 14.61 -25.04 6.24
CA GLU A 557 14.85 -24.75 7.66
C GLU A 557 16.23 -24.08 7.87
N ASP A 558 16.51 -23.01 7.12
CA ASP A 558 17.71 -22.17 7.27
C ASP A 558 17.35 -20.90 8.05
N HIS A 559 18.07 -20.62 9.14
CA HIS A 559 17.85 -19.45 9.99
C HIS A 559 18.21 -18.11 9.33
N VAL A 560 19.11 -18.10 8.34
CA VAL A 560 19.69 -16.87 7.80
C VAL A 560 19.01 -16.46 6.50
N SER A 561 18.80 -17.42 5.59
CA SER A 561 18.26 -17.14 4.27
C SER A 561 17.38 -18.30 3.77
N PRO A 562 16.15 -18.44 4.29
CA PRO A 562 15.26 -19.49 3.85
C PRO A 562 15.05 -19.42 2.35
N ARG A 563 15.33 -20.52 1.65
CA ARG A 563 14.94 -20.68 0.25
C ARG A 563 13.47 -21.03 0.23
N MET A 564 12.72 -20.42 -0.69
CA MET A 564 11.31 -20.73 -0.89
C MET A 564 11.03 -21.30 -2.28
N MET A 565 10.03 -22.16 -2.34
CA MET A 565 9.57 -22.85 -3.54
C MET A 565 8.04 -22.80 -3.59
N TYR A 566 7.48 -22.24 -4.65
CA TYR A 566 6.06 -22.34 -4.94
C TYR A 566 5.73 -23.73 -5.44
N LEU A 567 4.54 -24.22 -5.14
CA LEU A 567 4.02 -25.50 -5.59
C LEU A 567 2.57 -25.34 -6.05
N ASP A 568 2.03 -26.42 -6.60
CA ASP A 568 0.61 -26.58 -6.92
C ASP A 568 0.05 -25.55 -7.90
N TYR A 569 0.35 -25.76 -9.18
CA TYR A 569 0.01 -24.81 -10.23
C TYR A 569 -1.31 -25.14 -10.95
N GLU A 570 -2.12 -26.05 -10.41
CA GLU A 570 -3.33 -26.57 -11.07
C GLU A 570 -4.38 -25.51 -11.41
N VAL A 571 -4.41 -24.41 -10.65
CA VAL A 571 -5.29 -23.25 -10.86
C VAL A 571 -4.52 -21.97 -11.18
N SER A 572 -3.20 -22.05 -11.36
CA SER A 572 -2.41 -20.89 -11.78
C SER A 572 -2.82 -20.43 -13.18
N GLY A 573 -2.85 -19.12 -13.40
CA GLY A 573 -3.36 -18.55 -14.65
C GLY A 573 -3.67 -17.08 -14.54
N PHE A 574 -4.31 -16.54 -15.57
CA PHE A 574 -4.83 -15.17 -15.56
C PHE A 574 -6.17 -15.13 -14.85
N HIS A 575 -6.27 -14.41 -13.74
CA HIS A 575 -7.51 -14.22 -12.98
C HIS A 575 -7.49 -12.93 -12.17
N CYS A 576 -8.62 -12.63 -11.53
CA CYS A 576 -8.74 -11.48 -10.65
C CYS A 576 -7.77 -11.59 -9.44
N PRO A 577 -6.80 -10.68 -9.26
CA PRO A 577 -5.80 -10.78 -8.18
C PRO A 577 -6.37 -10.79 -6.76
N PHE A 578 -7.60 -10.28 -6.58
CA PHE A 578 -8.30 -10.30 -5.29
C PHE A 578 -8.74 -11.70 -4.86
N LEU A 579 -8.78 -12.66 -5.80
CA LEU A 579 -9.03 -14.06 -5.50
C LEU A 579 -7.77 -14.81 -5.02
N ASP A 580 -6.58 -14.25 -5.16
CA ASP A 580 -5.35 -14.82 -4.57
C ASP A 580 -5.13 -14.33 -3.12
N MET A 581 -5.93 -13.35 -2.66
CA MET A 581 -5.80 -12.75 -1.34
C MET A 581 -6.50 -13.62 -0.30
N ASP A 582 -5.70 -14.34 0.50
CA ASP A 582 -6.18 -15.05 1.68
C ASP A 582 -5.67 -14.40 2.97
N LEU A 583 -6.61 -14.11 3.88
CA LEU A 583 -6.39 -13.38 5.13
C LEU A 583 -6.62 -14.24 6.37
N LEU A 584 -7.40 -15.31 6.26
CA LEU A 584 -7.76 -16.11 7.41
C LEU A 584 -6.64 -17.10 7.66
N CYS A 585 -5.88 -16.84 8.73
CA CYS A 585 -4.66 -17.57 9.03
C CYS A 585 -4.86 -19.09 8.93
N ASP A 586 -4.03 -19.73 8.10
CA ASP A 586 -3.93 -21.17 7.91
C ASP A 586 -3.65 -21.98 9.20
N ASN A 587 -3.42 -21.29 10.32
CA ASN A 587 -3.04 -21.84 11.62
C ASN A 587 -4.14 -22.63 12.33
N ILE A 588 -5.37 -22.63 11.83
CA ILE A 588 -6.44 -23.32 12.53
C ILE A 588 -6.41 -24.81 12.20
N THR A 589 -5.81 -25.59 13.12
CA THR A 589 -5.69 -27.05 13.02
C THR A 589 -6.84 -27.78 13.72
N ASN A 590 -6.77 -29.10 13.84
CA ASN A 590 -7.64 -29.91 14.69
C ASN A 590 -7.35 -29.79 16.22
N ARG A 591 -6.38 -28.96 16.65
CA ARG A 591 -6.01 -28.78 18.07
C ARG A 591 -6.57 -27.47 18.67
N PRO A 592 -6.96 -27.45 19.96
CA PRO A 592 -7.59 -26.28 20.60
C PRO A 592 -6.78 -25.00 20.40
N ASN A 593 -7.49 -23.88 20.20
CA ASN A 593 -6.87 -22.59 19.89
C ASN A 593 -5.98 -22.14 21.05
N LYS A 594 -4.66 -22.21 20.88
CA LYS A 594 -3.69 -21.59 21.79
C LYS A 594 -3.51 -20.08 21.53
N SER A 595 -4.25 -19.51 20.58
CA SER A 595 -4.11 -18.11 20.13
C SER A 595 -4.65 -17.07 21.13
N GLY A 596 -5.31 -17.50 22.21
CA GLY A 596 -6.07 -16.59 23.08
C GLY A 596 -7.33 -16.04 22.42
N THR A 597 -7.81 -16.70 21.36
CA THR A 597 -9.11 -16.43 20.75
C THR A 597 -10.19 -17.15 21.50
N ASP A 598 -11.17 -16.41 22.01
CA ASP A 598 -12.34 -16.96 22.67
C ASP A 598 -13.54 -16.88 21.73
N VAL A 599 -14.33 -17.96 21.68
CA VAL A 599 -15.58 -18.01 20.91
C VAL A 599 -16.61 -18.80 21.69
N THR A 600 -17.78 -18.22 21.85
CA THR A 600 -18.95 -18.85 22.45
C THR A 600 -20.12 -18.73 21.50
N TRP A 601 -20.98 -19.75 21.48
CA TRP A 601 -22.18 -19.72 20.66
C TRP A 601 -23.36 -20.33 21.42
N THR A 602 -24.55 -19.81 21.12
CA THR A 602 -25.80 -20.36 21.62
C THR A 602 -26.80 -20.44 20.48
N ILE A 603 -27.51 -21.57 20.39
CA ILE A 603 -28.61 -21.75 19.44
C ILE A 603 -29.89 -21.93 20.25
N ASN A 604 -30.85 -21.04 20.06
CA ASN A 604 -32.13 -21.07 20.75
C ASN A 604 -33.27 -20.68 19.79
N SER A 605 -34.47 -20.44 20.33
CA SER A 605 -35.64 -20.05 19.53
C SER A 605 -35.52 -18.68 18.86
N GLU A 606 -34.64 -17.80 19.35
CA GLU A 606 -34.38 -16.48 18.76
C GLU A 606 -33.36 -16.54 17.61
N GLY A 607 -32.58 -17.62 17.50
CA GLY A 607 -31.61 -17.83 16.44
C GLY A 607 -30.24 -18.32 16.92
N LEU A 608 -29.22 -18.08 16.11
CA LEU A 608 -27.81 -18.35 16.39
C LEU A 608 -27.15 -17.07 16.90
N CYS A 609 -26.64 -17.09 18.13
CA CYS A 609 -25.79 -16.03 18.68
C CYS A 609 -24.35 -16.53 18.76
N ILE A 610 -23.40 -15.75 18.26
CA ILE A 610 -21.97 -16.02 18.33
C ILE A 610 -21.29 -14.80 18.95
N ASP A 611 -20.58 -15.01 20.04
CA ASP A 611 -19.74 -13.98 20.64
C ASP A 611 -18.28 -14.44 20.56
N TYR A 612 -17.39 -13.55 20.15
CA TYR A 612 -15.98 -13.87 20.04
C TYR A 612 -15.08 -12.69 20.41
N ASN A 613 -13.86 -13.04 20.79
CA ASN A 613 -12.75 -12.11 20.95
C ASN A 613 -11.54 -12.70 20.21
N VAL A 614 -11.14 -12.09 19.10
CA VAL A 614 -10.03 -12.58 18.27
C VAL A 614 -8.71 -11.97 18.71
N SER A 615 -7.74 -12.83 19.02
CA SER A 615 -6.35 -12.46 19.18
C SER A 615 -5.52 -13.07 18.04
N VAL A 616 -4.74 -12.23 17.36
CA VAL A 616 -3.77 -12.65 16.35
C VAL A 616 -2.37 -12.44 16.90
N ASP A 617 -1.55 -13.49 16.84
CA ASP A 617 -0.16 -13.44 17.26
C ASP A 617 0.68 -12.48 16.38
N THR A 618 1.87 -12.10 16.85
CA THR A 618 2.75 -11.15 16.15
C THR A 618 3.13 -11.63 14.74
N ILE A 619 3.32 -12.93 14.52
CA ILE A 619 3.66 -13.49 13.20
C ILE A 619 2.45 -13.39 12.25
N GLY A 620 1.26 -13.70 12.74
CA GLY A 620 0.01 -13.56 12.01
C GLY A 620 -0.30 -12.13 11.62
N LYS A 621 -0.11 -11.19 12.55
CA LYS A 621 -0.24 -9.76 12.28
C LYS A 621 0.79 -9.29 11.25
N ALA A 622 2.06 -9.67 11.43
CA ALA A 622 3.14 -9.31 10.51
C ALA A 622 2.86 -9.76 9.08
N THR A 623 2.53 -11.05 8.91
CA THR A 623 2.28 -11.66 7.61
C THR A 623 1.04 -11.09 6.93
N ALA A 624 -0.03 -10.81 7.68
CA ALA A 624 -1.21 -10.13 7.15
C ALA A 624 -0.91 -8.69 6.71
N ILE A 625 -0.24 -7.90 7.55
CA ILE A 625 0.17 -6.51 7.24
C ILE A 625 1.02 -6.47 5.96
N ILE A 626 1.95 -7.40 5.77
CA ILE A 626 2.76 -7.49 4.54
C ILE A 626 1.87 -7.65 3.30
N LYS A 627 0.91 -8.58 3.33
CA LYS A 627 -0.04 -8.76 2.21
C LYS A 627 -0.88 -7.51 1.98
N PHE A 628 -1.38 -6.90 3.05
CA PHE A 628 -2.21 -5.72 2.94
C PHE A 628 -1.48 -4.53 2.35
N GLU A 629 -0.26 -4.29 2.81
CA GLU A 629 0.51 -3.11 2.44
C GLU A 629 1.20 -3.25 1.10
N TYR A 630 1.67 -4.45 0.79
CA TYR A 630 2.52 -4.68 -0.37
C TYR A 630 1.85 -5.42 -1.51
N LEU A 631 0.61 -5.87 -1.34
CA LEU A 631 -0.20 -6.41 -2.44
C LEU A 631 -1.57 -5.73 -2.51
N LEU A 632 -2.39 -5.79 -1.45
CA LEU A 632 -3.78 -5.35 -1.51
C LEU A 632 -3.93 -3.83 -1.71
N ARG A 633 -3.29 -3.02 -0.88
CA ARG A 633 -3.35 -1.55 -0.95
C ARG A 633 -2.89 -1.02 -2.30
N PRO A 634 -1.75 -1.48 -2.86
CA PRO A 634 -1.36 -1.06 -4.19
C PRO A 634 -2.34 -1.44 -5.30
N LEU A 635 -2.92 -2.65 -5.26
CA LEU A 635 -3.94 -3.08 -6.21
C LEU A 635 -5.21 -2.22 -6.13
N LEU A 636 -5.68 -1.93 -4.92
CA LEU A 636 -6.82 -1.05 -4.70
C LEU A 636 -6.53 0.38 -5.20
N ASN A 637 -5.36 0.92 -4.90
CA ASN A 637 -4.94 2.24 -5.38
C ASN A 637 -4.88 2.28 -6.91
N LEU A 638 -4.41 1.19 -7.54
CA LEU A 638 -4.39 1.05 -9.00
C LEU A 638 -5.78 1.03 -9.60
N LEU A 639 -6.69 0.22 -9.04
CA LEU A 639 -8.08 0.21 -9.46
C LEU A 639 -8.76 1.55 -9.24
N GLN A 640 -8.58 2.18 -8.09
CA GLN A 640 -9.23 3.45 -7.75
C GLN A 640 -8.83 4.57 -8.74
N LYS A 641 -7.57 4.58 -9.18
CA LYS A 641 -7.07 5.50 -10.22
C LYS A 641 -7.67 5.22 -11.60
N HIS A 642 -7.91 3.95 -11.92
CA HIS A 642 -8.48 3.53 -13.20
C HIS A 642 -10.01 3.72 -13.25
N SER A 643 -10.72 3.23 -12.23
CA SER A 643 -12.15 3.36 -12.01
C SER A 643 -12.50 3.18 -10.53
N PHE A 644 -13.11 4.20 -9.94
CA PHE A 644 -13.64 4.13 -8.58
C PHE A 644 -14.71 3.03 -8.43
N GLU A 645 -15.55 2.82 -9.46
CA GLU A 645 -16.53 1.74 -9.42
C GLU A 645 -15.86 0.36 -9.36
N LYS A 646 -14.80 0.12 -10.16
CA LYS A 646 -14.05 -1.15 -10.12
C LYS A 646 -13.39 -1.38 -8.76
N ALA A 647 -12.89 -0.34 -8.10
CA ALA A 647 -12.33 -0.48 -6.75
C ALA A 647 -13.38 -0.97 -5.74
N ASN A 648 -14.60 -0.42 -5.78
CA ASN A 648 -15.69 -0.87 -4.91
C ASN A 648 -16.11 -2.31 -5.22
N VAL A 649 -16.22 -2.68 -6.50
CA VAL A 649 -16.51 -4.07 -6.91
C VAL A 649 -15.40 -5.02 -6.47
N ALA A 650 -14.14 -4.60 -6.50
CA ALA A 650 -13.02 -5.40 -6.01
C ALA A 650 -13.06 -5.61 -4.49
N GLU A 651 -13.49 -4.61 -3.71
CA GLU A 651 -13.76 -4.76 -2.28
C GLU A 651 -14.91 -5.76 -2.02
N GLU A 652 -16.00 -5.70 -2.80
CA GLU A 652 -17.11 -6.66 -2.72
C GLU A 652 -16.66 -8.09 -3.09
N VAL A 653 -15.86 -8.24 -4.15
CA VAL A 653 -15.30 -9.54 -4.57
C VAL A 653 -14.36 -10.10 -3.51
N LEU A 654 -13.46 -9.28 -2.96
CA LEU A 654 -12.52 -9.72 -1.92
C LEU A 654 -13.25 -10.15 -0.65
N SER A 655 -14.22 -9.37 -0.18
CA SER A 655 -14.96 -9.71 1.03
C SER A 655 -15.75 -11.01 0.87
N ASN A 656 -16.41 -11.21 -0.27
CA ASN A 656 -17.15 -12.45 -0.56
C ASN A 656 -16.22 -13.65 -0.81
N SER A 657 -15.04 -13.45 -1.41
CA SER A 657 -14.05 -14.53 -1.60
C SER A 657 -13.50 -15.00 -0.26
N LEU A 658 -13.21 -14.08 0.67
CA LEU A 658 -12.76 -14.41 2.02
C LEU A 658 -13.82 -15.10 2.86
N PHE A 659 -15.09 -14.72 2.72
CA PHE A 659 -16.22 -15.45 3.30
C PHE A 659 -16.33 -16.88 2.76
N ALA A 660 -16.21 -17.07 1.45
CA ALA A 660 -16.18 -18.40 0.86
C ALA A 660 -14.99 -19.22 1.40
N CYS A 661 -13.82 -18.60 1.54
CA CYS A 661 -12.64 -19.25 2.12
C CYS A 661 -12.85 -19.66 3.59
N ALA A 662 -13.41 -18.78 4.41
CA ALA A 662 -13.74 -19.04 5.82
C ALA A 662 -14.54 -20.34 6.01
N LEU A 663 -15.56 -20.54 5.17
CA LEU A 663 -16.55 -21.60 5.37
C LEU A 663 -16.30 -22.86 4.53
N LEU A 664 -15.75 -22.70 3.32
CA LEU A 664 -15.79 -23.74 2.29
C LEU A 664 -14.41 -24.28 1.87
N SER A 665 -13.31 -23.63 2.28
CA SER A 665 -11.96 -24.14 1.98
C SER A 665 -11.61 -25.36 2.83
N ARG A 666 -12.00 -25.38 4.10
CA ARG A 666 -11.60 -26.41 5.08
C ARG A 666 -12.79 -27.03 5.79
N ASN A 667 -12.66 -28.31 6.13
CA ASN A 667 -13.68 -29.03 6.88
C ASN A 667 -13.44 -28.86 8.39
N PHE A 668 -14.36 -28.17 9.07
CA PHE A 668 -14.31 -27.96 10.52
C PHE A 668 -15.34 -28.80 11.29
N ALA A 669 -15.84 -29.91 10.72
CA ALA A 669 -16.80 -30.81 11.36
C ALA A 669 -16.40 -31.21 12.79
N LYS A 670 -15.10 -31.39 13.04
CA LYS A 670 -14.57 -31.78 14.37
C LYS A 670 -14.21 -30.61 15.28
N ARG A 671 -14.50 -29.37 14.85
CA ARG A 671 -14.05 -28.11 15.48
C ARG A 671 -15.15 -27.05 15.36
N ALA A 672 -16.25 -27.25 16.08
CA ALA A 672 -17.38 -26.32 16.09
C ALA A 672 -16.96 -24.90 16.49
N ASP A 673 -16.03 -24.76 17.43
CA ASP A 673 -15.44 -23.48 17.84
C ASP A 673 -14.84 -22.71 16.65
N VAL A 674 -14.04 -23.40 15.83
CA VAL A 674 -13.42 -22.83 14.63
C VAL A 674 -14.47 -22.52 13.57
N PHE A 675 -15.43 -23.43 13.38
CA PHE A 675 -16.52 -23.24 12.43
C PHE A 675 -17.29 -21.95 12.74
N PHE A 676 -17.73 -21.74 13.98
CA PHE A 676 -18.49 -20.53 14.36
C PHE A 676 -17.64 -19.28 14.32
N LEU A 677 -16.36 -19.36 14.70
CA LEU A 677 -15.44 -18.24 14.56
C LEU A 677 -15.30 -17.80 13.10
N ASN A 678 -15.06 -18.75 12.19
CA ASN A 678 -14.91 -18.45 10.76
C ASN A 678 -16.23 -17.99 10.13
N LEU A 679 -17.37 -18.53 10.55
CA LEU A 679 -18.69 -18.05 10.15
C LEU A 679 -18.86 -16.58 10.55
N ALA A 680 -18.61 -16.25 11.82
CA ALA A 680 -18.80 -14.89 12.33
C ALA A 680 -17.85 -13.88 11.68
N LEU A 681 -16.57 -14.23 11.52
CA LEU A 681 -15.59 -13.40 10.81
C LEU A 681 -15.95 -13.24 9.34
N GLY A 682 -16.32 -14.32 8.66
CA GLY A 682 -16.72 -14.30 7.25
C GLY A 682 -17.92 -13.39 7.01
N VAL A 683 -18.95 -13.48 7.84
CA VAL A 683 -20.14 -12.61 7.77
C VAL A 683 -19.75 -11.14 7.97
N ARG A 684 -18.92 -10.84 8.97
CA ARG A 684 -18.46 -9.47 9.21
C ARG A 684 -17.57 -8.94 8.08
N LEU A 685 -16.76 -9.78 7.44
CA LEU A 685 -15.95 -9.38 6.29
C LEU A 685 -16.81 -8.93 5.10
N VAL A 686 -17.94 -9.60 4.84
CA VAL A 686 -18.90 -9.18 3.80
C VAL A 686 -19.62 -7.89 4.17
N GLN A 687 -19.92 -7.69 5.45
CA GLN A 687 -20.61 -6.49 5.92
C GLN A 687 -19.70 -5.24 5.93
N ASP A 688 -18.51 -5.36 6.52
CA ASP A 688 -17.52 -4.29 6.61
C ASP A 688 -16.11 -4.89 6.68
N LEU A 689 -15.52 -5.12 5.50
CA LEU A 689 -14.14 -5.58 5.36
C LEU A 689 -13.17 -4.70 6.15
N ARG A 690 -13.33 -3.37 6.09
CA ARG A 690 -12.36 -2.41 6.61
C ARG A 690 -12.33 -2.44 8.14
N GLU A 691 -13.51 -2.51 8.76
CA GLU A 691 -13.65 -2.65 10.21
C GLU A 691 -12.97 -3.92 10.71
N VAL A 692 -13.21 -5.07 10.04
CA VAL A 692 -12.60 -6.34 10.44
C VAL A 692 -11.07 -6.31 10.30
N LEU A 693 -10.53 -5.74 9.21
CA LEU A 693 -9.06 -5.65 9.05
C LEU A 693 -8.42 -4.74 10.11
N LEU A 694 -9.09 -3.66 10.48
CA LEU A 694 -8.65 -2.76 11.54
C LEU A 694 -8.70 -3.45 12.91
N GLU A 695 -9.82 -4.10 13.24
CA GLU A 695 -10.01 -4.78 14.52
C GLU A 695 -9.03 -5.94 14.70
N VAL A 696 -8.93 -6.83 13.70
CA VAL A 696 -8.20 -8.10 13.82
C VAL A 696 -6.69 -7.89 13.65
N PHE A 697 -6.29 -7.04 12.71
CA PHE A 697 -4.88 -6.87 12.34
C PHE A 697 -4.29 -5.51 12.70
N GLY A 698 -5.10 -4.55 13.17
CA GLY A 698 -4.66 -3.17 13.36
C GLY A 698 -4.36 -2.45 12.05
N TRP A 699 -4.83 -2.98 10.92
CA TRP A 699 -4.50 -2.43 9.61
C TRP A 699 -5.50 -1.34 9.22
N ARG A 700 -4.99 -0.11 9.04
CA ARG A 700 -5.82 1.01 8.61
C ARG A 700 -6.00 0.97 7.10
N TRP A 701 -7.26 0.95 6.69
CA TRP A 701 -7.59 1.16 5.29
C TRP A 701 -6.99 2.51 4.85
N PRO A 702 -6.32 2.58 3.69
CA PRO A 702 -5.83 3.86 3.20
C PRO A 702 -7.00 4.86 3.18
N PRO A 703 -6.82 6.10 3.67
CA PRO A 703 -7.82 7.12 3.44
C PRO A 703 -8.08 7.16 1.94
N ALA A 704 -9.35 7.19 1.52
CA ALA A 704 -9.70 7.28 0.11
C ALA A 704 -8.83 8.38 -0.49
N VAL A 705 -7.88 8.00 -1.35
CA VAL A 705 -6.85 8.92 -1.79
C VAL A 705 -7.58 10.01 -2.57
N LYS A 706 -7.81 11.16 -1.93
CA LYS A 706 -8.10 12.39 -2.62
C LYS A 706 -6.79 12.71 -3.32
N LEU A 707 -6.59 12.15 -4.50
CA LEU A 707 -5.40 12.39 -5.29
C LEU A 707 -5.25 13.91 -5.37
N PRO A 708 -4.17 14.51 -4.82
CA PRO A 708 -3.77 15.81 -5.29
C PRO A 708 -3.32 15.54 -6.73
N ILE A 709 -4.19 15.80 -7.70
CA ILE A 709 -3.89 15.58 -9.12
C ILE A 709 -2.75 16.54 -9.47
N PRO A 710 -1.53 16.07 -9.78
CA PRO A 710 -0.51 16.88 -10.41
C PRO A 710 -0.80 16.85 -11.92
N ASP A 711 -1.22 17.97 -12.49
CA ASP A 711 -1.09 18.41 -13.90
C ASP A 711 -0.94 17.34 -15.01
N MET A 712 -1.75 16.28 -15.01
CA MET A 712 -1.87 15.35 -16.14
C MET A 712 -3.33 14.91 -16.29
N VAL A 713 -4.09 15.61 -17.15
CA VAL A 713 -5.53 15.35 -17.38
C VAL A 713 -5.76 14.69 -18.74
N VAL A 714 -5.99 13.36 -18.75
CA VAL A 714 -6.70 12.63 -19.83
C VAL A 714 -8.04 12.05 -19.30
N LYS A 715 -8.92 12.95 -18.86
CA LYS A 715 -10.19 13.26 -19.51
C LYS A 715 -11.28 12.13 -19.85
N THR A 716 -12.15 11.72 -18.88
CA THR A 716 -13.64 11.45 -19.00
C THR A 716 -14.49 12.45 -18.14
N PRO A 717 -15.72 12.93 -18.50
CA PRO A 717 -16.23 14.25 -18.07
C PRO A 717 -17.13 14.13 -16.82
N ARG A 718 -16.79 14.83 -15.73
CA ARG A 718 -17.65 14.93 -14.53
C ARG A 718 -17.69 16.39 -14.06
N SER A 719 -18.79 17.08 -14.33
CA SER A 719 -19.10 18.44 -13.86
C SER A 719 -19.44 18.52 -12.37
N ASP A 720 -19.69 17.39 -11.72
CA ASP A 720 -20.46 17.36 -10.47
C ASP A 720 -19.57 17.44 -9.21
N GLY A 721 -18.26 17.19 -9.35
CA GLY A 721 -17.31 17.18 -8.23
C GLY A 721 -17.01 18.56 -7.62
N ALA A 722 -17.01 19.62 -8.44
CA ALA A 722 -16.64 20.97 -7.99
C ALA A 722 -17.70 21.64 -7.10
N VAL A 723 -18.96 21.18 -7.15
CA VAL A 723 -20.04 21.64 -6.27
C VAL A 723 -19.87 21.06 -4.85
N MET A 724 -19.23 19.89 -4.73
CA MET A 724 -19.12 19.13 -3.48
C MET A 724 -18.17 19.75 -2.46
N ASP A 725 -17.03 20.28 -2.90
CA ASP A 725 -16.07 20.94 -2.00
C ASP A 725 -16.63 22.24 -1.39
N ARG A 726 -17.61 22.87 -2.05
CA ARG A 726 -18.10 24.20 -1.70
C ARG A 726 -19.21 24.18 -0.65
N ILE A 727 -20.06 23.16 -0.64
CA ILE A 727 -21.04 22.98 0.43
C ILE A 727 -20.35 22.62 1.75
N SER A 728 -19.25 21.85 1.69
CA SER A 728 -18.38 21.60 2.84
C SER A 728 -17.72 22.90 3.35
N LEU A 729 -17.21 23.74 2.45
CA LEU A 729 -16.65 25.05 2.79
C LEU A 729 -17.71 26.02 3.38
N ALA A 730 -18.92 26.03 2.84
CA ALA A 730 -20.03 26.83 3.37
C ALA A 730 -20.35 26.46 4.84
N ARG A 731 -20.25 25.17 5.18
CA ARG A 731 -20.42 24.69 6.55
C ARG A 731 -19.29 25.11 7.47
N SER A 732 -18.05 24.98 7.03
CA SER A 732 -16.90 25.44 7.83
C SER A 732 -16.93 26.95 8.05
N ALA A 733 -17.54 27.71 7.13
CA ALA A 733 -17.83 29.13 7.29
C ALA A 733 -19.06 29.45 8.17
N GLY A 734 -19.70 28.45 8.79
CA GLY A 734 -20.80 28.64 9.75
C GLY A 734 -22.16 28.95 9.12
N MET A 735 -22.38 28.63 7.84
CA MET A 735 -23.69 28.84 7.20
C MET A 735 -24.75 27.91 7.79
N LYS A 736 -25.81 28.50 8.39
CA LYS A 736 -26.83 27.76 9.16
C LYS A 736 -27.95 27.13 8.31
N ARG A 737 -28.17 27.60 7.08
CA ARG A 737 -29.24 27.11 6.18
C ARG A 737 -28.73 27.12 4.75
N ILE A 738 -28.73 25.96 4.10
CA ILE A 738 -28.31 25.77 2.71
C ILE A 738 -29.51 25.20 1.94
N LEU A 739 -29.86 25.82 0.81
CA LEU A 739 -30.92 25.33 -0.08
C LEU A 739 -30.33 25.03 -1.46
N GLY A 740 -30.37 23.77 -1.87
CA GLY A 740 -30.05 23.34 -3.22
C GLY A 740 -31.29 23.43 -4.12
N LEU A 741 -31.18 24.18 -5.21
CA LEU A 741 -32.21 24.28 -6.25
C LEU A 741 -31.71 23.58 -7.50
N ASP A 742 -32.50 22.65 -8.04
CA ASP A 742 -32.21 21.99 -9.31
C ASP A 742 -33.52 21.70 -10.05
N LEU A 743 -33.44 21.58 -11.38
CA LEU A 743 -34.57 21.17 -12.20
C LEU A 743 -34.88 19.68 -12.03
N GLU A 744 -33.86 18.85 -11.74
CA GLU A 744 -33.99 17.41 -11.69
C GLU A 744 -33.86 16.82 -10.28
N GLN A 745 -34.92 16.16 -9.81
CA GLN A 745 -34.94 15.55 -8.46
C GLN A 745 -33.89 14.47 -8.24
N ARG A 746 -33.40 13.81 -9.31
CA ARG A 746 -32.42 12.72 -9.18
C ARG A 746 -31.13 13.18 -8.50
N PHE A 747 -30.78 14.46 -8.61
CA PHE A 747 -29.60 15.02 -7.96
C PHE A 747 -29.77 15.23 -6.46
N PHE A 748 -31.01 15.26 -5.94
CA PHE A 748 -31.25 15.44 -4.50
C PHE A 748 -30.84 14.20 -3.70
N HIS A 749 -31.14 13.01 -4.22
CA HIS A 749 -30.68 11.76 -3.61
C HIS A 749 -29.17 11.61 -3.61
N LEU A 750 -28.51 12.14 -4.64
CA LEU A 750 -27.06 12.18 -4.69
C LEU A 750 -26.51 13.18 -3.67
N GLY A 751 -27.10 14.38 -3.59
CA GLY A 751 -26.76 15.39 -2.59
C GLY A 751 -26.86 14.86 -1.16
N HIS A 752 -27.99 14.27 -0.77
CA HIS A 752 -28.15 13.69 0.58
C HIS A 752 -27.12 12.60 0.89
N ARG A 753 -26.83 11.72 -0.07
CA ARG A 753 -25.80 10.67 0.11
C ARG A 753 -24.41 11.26 0.28
N LEU A 754 -24.05 12.26 -0.51
CA LEU A 754 -22.72 12.86 -0.48
C LEU A 754 -22.45 13.67 0.78
N TYR A 755 -23.48 14.30 1.35
CA TYR A 755 -23.34 15.07 2.61
C TYR A 755 -23.63 14.25 3.87
N ASN A 756 -23.93 12.95 3.73
CA ASN A 756 -24.19 12.02 4.82
C ASN A 756 -25.24 12.55 5.81
N GLU A 757 -26.34 13.08 5.28
CA GLU A 757 -27.35 13.75 6.10
C GLU A 757 -28.63 12.96 6.20
N ASP A 758 -29.04 12.74 7.45
CA ASP A 758 -30.34 12.17 7.77
C ASP A 758 -31.43 13.23 7.51
N LYS A 759 -32.48 12.86 6.77
CA LYS A 759 -33.48 13.80 6.22
C LYS A 759 -34.20 14.66 7.27
N ALA A 760 -34.17 14.26 8.54
CA ALA A 760 -34.95 14.87 9.61
C ALA A 760 -34.26 16.03 10.35
N SER A 761 -32.94 16.23 10.19
CA SER A 761 -32.19 17.22 11.00
C SER A 761 -31.24 18.14 10.21
N SER A 762 -31.25 18.06 8.88
CA SER A 762 -30.25 18.73 8.04
C SER A 762 -30.49 20.24 7.88
N SER A 763 -29.41 21.01 8.00
CA SER A 763 -29.36 22.41 7.57
C SER A 763 -29.40 22.56 6.04
N LEU A 764 -29.22 21.45 5.31
CA LEU A 764 -29.34 21.35 3.86
C LEU A 764 -30.76 20.90 3.47
N GLN A 765 -31.38 21.67 2.60
CA GLN A 765 -32.66 21.35 1.97
C GLN A 765 -32.48 21.32 0.46
N PHE A 766 -33.28 20.53 -0.24
CA PHE A 766 -33.35 20.54 -1.70
C PHE A 766 -34.78 20.85 -2.14
N ARG A 767 -34.92 21.65 -3.19
CA ARG A 767 -36.22 21.97 -3.79
C ARG A 767 -36.11 21.94 -5.30
N GLN A 768 -37.05 21.25 -5.95
CA GLN A 768 -37.16 21.29 -7.40
C GLN A 768 -37.71 22.64 -7.83
N VAL A 769 -36.93 23.40 -8.58
CA VAL A 769 -37.33 24.72 -9.06
C VAL A 769 -36.75 24.95 -10.45
N ASP A 770 -37.59 25.42 -11.37
CA ASP A 770 -37.15 25.88 -12.68
C ASP A 770 -36.76 27.36 -12.62
N MET A 771 -35.45 27.62 -12.63
CA MET A 771 -34.90 28.99 -12.59
C MET A 771 -35.16 29.78 -13.88
N LEU A 772 -35.68 29.15 -14.94
CA LEU A 772 -36.05 29.81 -16.19
C LEU A 772 -37.55 30.16 -16.27
N ASP A 773 -38.35 29.79 -15.26
CA ASP A 773 -39.79 30.06 -15.29
C ASP A 773 -40.06 31.57 -15.23
N PRO A 774 -40.76 32.17 -16.20
CA PRO A 774 -41.12 33.58 -16.14
C PRO A 774 -42.05 33.92 -14.95
N ASN A 775 -42.75 32.91 -14.41
CA ASN A 775 -43.61 33.03 -13.22
C ASN A 775 -42.90 32.59 -11.94
N PHE A 776 -41.56 32.48 -11.94
CA PHE A 776 -40.76 32.04 -10.79
C PHE A 776 -41.15 32.78 -9.50
N LYS A 777 -41.31 34.10 -9.58
CA LYS A 777 -41.65 34.96 -8.43
C LYS A 777 -42.98 34.59 -7.79
N ASP A 778 -43.98 34.18 -8.58
CA ASP A 778 -45.28 33.77 -8.04
C ASP A 778 -45.22 32.39 -7.40
N LYS A 779 -44.42 31.48 -7.95
CA LYS A 779 -44.26 30.11 -7.43
C LYS A 779 -43.33 29.99 -6.23
N THR A 780 -42.45 30.97 -6.03
CA THR A 780 -41.39 30.95 -5.00
C THR A 780 -41.39 32.18 -4.10
N ARG A 781 -42.58 32.73 -3.81
CA ARG A 781 -42.75 33.90 -2.93
C ARG A 781 -42.06 33.76 -1.58
N ASP A 782 -41.98 32.55 -1.05
CA ASP A 782 -41.30 32.24 0.20
C ASP A 782 -39.77 32.37 0.14
N LEU A 783 -39.18 32.43 -1.06
CA LEU A 783 -37.73 32.54 -1.28
C LEU A 783 -37.27 33.98 -1.58
N GLN A 784 -38.20 34.94 -1.67
CA GLN A 784 -37.87 36.33 -1.98
C GLN A 784 -36.92 36.93 -0.94
N HIS A 785 -35.76 37.41 -1.40
CA HIS A 785 -34.73 38.07 -0.58
C HIS A 785 -34.40 37.30 0.71
N GLN A 786 -34.28 35.98 0.63
CA GLN A 786 -33.98 35.14 1.81
C GLN A 786 -32.48 34.88 1.97
N PHE A 787 -31.67 35.02 0.92
CA PHE A 787 -30.30 34.52 0.91
C PHE A 787 -29.27 35.67 0.95
N HIS A 788 -28.33 35.62 1.90
CA HIS A 788 -27.19 36.55 1.93
C HIS A 788 -26.12 36.20 0.89
N PHE A 789 -26.10 34.93 0.45
CA PHE A 789 -25.16 34.40 -0.51
C PHE A 789 -25.88 33.44 -1.44
N VAL A 790 -25.78 33.65 -2.75
CA VAL A 790 -26.33 32.77 -3.78
C VAL A 790 -25.20 32.34 -4.71
N HIS A 791 -25.07 31.03 -4.91
CA HIS A 791 -24.05 30.44 -5.76
C HIS A 791 -24.68 29.74 -6.97
N THR A 792 -24.19 30.03 -8.17
CA THR A 792 -24.60 29.35 -9.40
C THR A 792 -23.43 28.59 -10.03
N ALA A 793 -23.60 27.27 -10.19
CA ALA A 793 -22.56 26.38 -10.70
C ALA A 793 -22.66 26.26 -12.22
N ASN A 794 -21.72 26.82 -13.00
CA ASN A 794 -21.49 26.56 -14.43
C ASN A 794 -22.76 26.27 -15.28
N VAL A 795 -23.87 26.97 -15.05
CA VAL A 795 -25.18 26.63 -15.67
C VAL A 795 -25.67 27.70 -16.64
N ILE A 796 -25.34 28.97 -16.39
CA ILE A 796 -25.88 30.10 -17.17
C ILE A 796 -25.53 29.97 -18.66
N HIS A 797 -24.30 29.56 -18.99
CA HIS A 797 -23.84 29.39 -20.37
C HIS A 797 -24.54 28.26 -21.15
N LEU A 798 -25.44 27.50 -20.53
CA LEU A 798 -26.24 26.47 -21.19
C LEU A 798 -27.48 27.06 -21.88
N PHE A 799 -27.87 28.29 -21.53
CA PHE A 799 -29.09 28.93 -22.01
C PHE A 799 -28.82 30.05 -23.02
N ASP A 800 -29.83 30.42 -23.81
CA ASP A 800 -29.75 31.61 -24.65
C ASP A 800 -29.84 32.91 -23.83
N VAL A 801 -29.54 34.05 -24.45
CA VAL A 801 -29.46 35.35 -23.75
C VAL A 801 -30.78 35.71 -23.05
N GLY A 802 -31.93 35.35 -23.63
CA GLY A 802 -33.24 35.61 -23.03
C GLY A 802 -33.45 34.79 -21.76
N ASP A 803 -33.18 33.49 -21.84
CA ASP A 803 -33.25 32.58 -20.70
C ASP A 803 -32.21 32.93 -19.62
N GLN A 804 -31.00 33.35 -20.00
CA GLN A 804 -29.98 33.83 -19.07
C GLN A 804 -30.46 35.08 -18.32
N LYS A 805 -31.15 36.01 -19.00
CA LYS A 805 -31.74 37.20 -18.37
C LYS A 805 -32.75 36.80 -17.31
N THR A 806 -33.68 35.90 -17.64
CA THR A 806 -34.67 35.36 -16.69
C THR A 806 -33.99 34.65 -15.51
N PHE A 807 -33.03 33.77 -15.79
CA PHE A 807 -32.26 33.04 -14.77
C PHE A 807 -31.60 34.02 -13.79
N PHE A 808 -30.94 35.05 -14.30
CA PHE A 808 -30.22 36.01 -13.49
C PHE A 808 -31.16 36.91 -12.68
N GLN A 809 -32.29 37.33 -13.26
CA GLN A 809 -33.34 38.05 -12.52
C GLN A 809 -33.87 37.23 -11.33
N ASN A 810 -33.99 35.92 -11.51
CA ASN A 810 -34.39 35.01 -10.44
C ASN A 810 -33.29 34.87 -9.37
N LEU A 811 -32.00 34.88 -9.73
CA LEU A 811 -30.90 34.96 -8.74
C LEU A 811 -30.98 36.25 -7.90
N VAL A 812 -31.24 37.39 -8.53
CA VAL A 812 -31.41 38.67 -7.83
C VAL A 812 -32.62 38.64 -6.90
N TYR A 813 -33.74 38.05 -7.34
CA TYR A 813 -34.95 37.90 -6.53
C TYR A 813 -34.71 37.07 -5.25
N LEU A 814 -33.90 36.02 -5.33
CA LEU A 814 -33.54 35.19 -4.17
C LEU A 814 -32.61 35.94 -3.19
N THR A 815 -31.78 36.83 -3.69
CA THR A 815 -30.69 37.45 -2.91
C THR A 815 -31.17 38.67 -2.14
N LYS A 816 -30.74 38.80 -0.88
CA LYS A 816 -31.02 39.98 -0.05
C LYS A 816 -30.33 41.24 -0.62
N PRO A 817 -30.90 42.43 -0.41
CA PRO A 817 -30.15 43.68 -0.57
C PRO A 817 -28.84 43.62 0.23
N GLY A 818 -27.72 43.96 -0.40
CA GLY A 818 -26.36 43.83 0.16
C GLY A 818 -25.78 42.41 0.15
N GLY A 819 -26.57 41.41 -0.25
CA GLY A 819 -26.13 40.03 -0.42
C GLY A 819 -25.27 39.83 -1.67
N ILE A 820 -24.57 38.70 -1.74
CA ILE A 820 -23.61 38.40 -2.81
C ILE A 820 -24.15 37.27 -3.69
N ILE A 821 -24.12 37.49 -5.01
CA ILE A 821 -24.31 36.45 -6.02
C ILE A 821 -22.93 36.12 -6.57
N TRP A 822 -22.57 34.85 -6.50
CA TRP A 822 -21.30 34.35 -7.03
C TRP A 822 -21.57 33.27 -8.08
N GLY A 823 -20.87 33.32 -9.20
CA GLY A 823 -21.11 32.37 -10.27
C GLY A 823 -19.89 32.06 -11.13
N ARG A 824 -20.06 31.00 -11.91
CA ARG A 824 -19.13 30.60 -12.96
C ARG A 824 -19.89 30.28 -14.22
N GLN A 825 -19.27 30.55 -15.36
CA GLN A 825 -19.77 30.12 -16.66
C GLN A 825 -18.62 30.06 -17.67
N VAL A 826 -18.85 29.44 -18.83
CA VAL A 826 -17.88 29.50 -19.92
C VAL A 826 -17.80 30.95 -20.44
N GLY A 827 -16.59 31.50 -20.45
CA GLY A 827 -16.28 32.87 -20.88
C GLY A 827 -15.60 32.93 -22.25
N LEU A 828 -15.39 34.15 -22.73
CA LEU A 828 -14.61 34.47 -23.92
C LEU A 828 -13.41 35.33 -23.52
N ALA A 829 -12.24 35.07 -24.12
CA ALA A 829 -11.10 35.99 -24.00
C ALA A 829 -11.31 37.25 -24.86
N GLU A 830 -10.72 38.37 -24.43
CA GLU A 830 -10.94 39.69 -25.02
C GLU A 830 -10.39 39.83 -26.46
N ASP A 831 -9.46 38.97 -26.85
CA ASP A 831 -8.80 38.95 -28.16
C ASP A 831 -9.54 38.13 -29.23
N ASN A 832 -10.62 37.44 -28.84
CA ASN A 832 -11.35 36.55 -29.74
C ASN A 832 -12.40 37.33 -30.57
N ASN A 833 -11.94 38.04 -31.61
CA ASN A 833 -12.73 38.88 -32.52
C ASN A 833 -13.80 38.13 -33.36
N GLN A 834 -14.01 36.82 -33.13
CA GLN A 834 -15.07 36.07 -33.82
C GLN A 834 -16.42 36.30 -33.14
N SER A 835 -17.10 37.33 -33.60
CA SER A 835 -18.51 37.60 -33.32
C SER A 835 -19.38 36.40 -33.71
N LEU A 836 -19.67 35.47 -32.80
CA LEU A 836 -20.78 34.53 -32.93
C LEU A 836 -21.13 33.93 -31.56
N TYR A 837 -22.19 34.48 -30.97
CA TYR A 837 -22.83 34.19 -29.68
C TYR A 837 -23.26 32.72 -29.44
N LYS A 838 -22.86 31.76 -30.28
CA LYS A 838 -23.43 30.39 -30.26
C LYS A 838 -22.35 29.36 -29.97
N GLN A 839 -22.58 28.57 -28.92
CA GLN A 839 -21.98 27.25 -28.80
C GLN A 839 -22.21 26.50 -30.14
N PRO A 840 -21.19 25.85 -30.73
CA PRO A 840 -21.35 25.17 -32.01
C PRO A 840 -22.40 24.05 -32.00
N GLU A 841 -22.86 23.63 -30.81
CA GLU A 841 -23.79 22.51 -30.59
C GLU A 841 -25.03 22.91 -29.75
N GLY A 842 -25.29 24.20 -29.47
CA GLY A 842 -26.42 24.57 -28.61
C GLY A 842 -26.77 26.07 -28.54
N LYS A 843 -27.83 26.37 -27.79
CA LYS A 843 -28.37 27.74 -27.56
C LYS A 843 -27.53 28.62 -26.63
N GLY A 844 -26.51 28.06 -25.99
CA GLY A 844 -25.72 28.72 -24.95
C GLY A 844 -24.95 29.97 -25.40
N ALA A 845 -25.20 31.11 -24.76
CA ALA A 845 -24.43 32.34 -24.94
C ALA A 845 -23.23 32.43 -23.97
N ARG A 846 -22.14 33.05 -24.43
CA ARG A 846 -20.89 33.25 -23.68
C ARG A 846 -20.52 34.72 -23.74
N PHE A 847 -19.76 35.18 -22.76
CA PHE A 847 -19.40 36.59 -22.63
C PHE A 847 -17.93 36.76 -22.28
N THR A 848 -17.33 37.82 -22.81
CA THR A 848 -16.15 38.46 -22.20
C THR A 848 -16.53 39.09 -20.85
N ILE A 849 -15.54 39.50 -20.05
CA ILE A 849 -15.81 40.22 -18.79
C ILE A 849 -16.64 41.48 -19.04
N LYS A 850 -16.31 42.23 -20.09
CA LYS A 850 -17.00 43.47 -20.46
C LYS A 850 -18.44 43.21 -20.90
N GLU A 851 -18.65 42.26 -21.81
CA GLU A 851 -19.99 41.92 -22.28
C GLU A 851 -20.87 41.37 -21.17
N PHE A 852 -20.30 40.59 -20.24
CA PHE A 852 -21.06 40.08 -19.10
C PHE A 852 -21.49 41.23 -18.19
N ARG A 853 -20.62 42.22 -17.96
CA ARG A 853 -20.97 43.43 -17.20
C ARG A 853 -22.11 44.22 -17.86
N ASP A 854 -22.07 44.37 -19.19
CA ASP A 854 -23.14 45.04 -19.95
C ASP A 854 -24.46 44.23 -19.88
N PHE A 855 -24.38 42.90 -20.06
CA PHE A 855 -25.51 42.00 -19.88
C PHE A 855 -26.16 42.14 -18.50
N LEU A 856 -25.37 42.23 -17.43
CA LEU A 856 -25.87 42.41 -16.06
C LEU A 856 -26.59 43.75 -15.89
N ARG A 857 -26.04 44.83 -16.42
CA ARG A 857 -26.67 46.16 -16.41
C ARG A 857 -28.03 46.10 -17.10
N ASP A 858 -28.08 45.53 -18.30
CA ASP A 858 -29.31 45.47 -19.12
C ASP A 858 -30.35 44.50 -18.55
N THR A 859 -29.90 43.50 -17.77
CA THR A 859 -30.74 42.51 -17.11
C THR A 859 -31.40 43.04 -15.84
N THR A 860 -30.65 43.83 -15.07
CA THR A 860 -31.05 44.29 -13.72
C THR A 860 -31.57 45.74 -13.70
N GLY A 861 -31.22 46.55 -14.69
CA GLY A 861 -31.49 47.99 -14.69
C GLY A 861 -30.67 48.78 -13.66
N TRP A 862 -29.63 48.18 -13.09
CA TRP A 862 -28.75 48.86 -12.13
C TRP A 862 -27.82 49.85 -12.83
N ILE A 863 -27.52 50.95 -12.15
CA ILE A 863 -26.49 51.89 -12.61
C ILE A 863 -25.13 51.27 -12.26
N LEU A 864 -24.15 51.34 -13.17
CA LEU A 864 -22.84 50.71 -12.98
C LEU A 864 -22.11 51.17 -11.71
N ALA A 865 -22.36 52.41 -11.25
CA ALA A 865 -21.80 52.93 -10.01
C ALA A 865 -22.32 52.23 -8.75
N ASP A 866 -23.52 51.65 -8.81
CA ASP A 866 -24.16 50.97 -7.67
C ASP A 866 -23.77 49.48 -7.59
N MET A 867 -23.22 48.92 -8.67
CA MET A 867 -22.94 47.49 -8.80
C MET A 867 -21.46 47.20 -8.45
N GLN A 868 -21.23 46.58 -7.29
CA GLN A 868 -19.92 46.00 -7.00
C GLN A 868 -19.79 44.68 -7.76
N PHE A 869 -19.08 44.70 -8.89
CA PHE A 869 -18.86 43.56 -9.77
C PHE A 869 -17.37 43.25 -9.91
N GLU A 870 -16.99 42.04 -9.51
CA GLU A 870 -15.66 41.49 -9.72
C GLU A 870 -15.77 40.30 -10.67
N ALA A 871 -14.84 40.21 -11.63
CA ALA A 871 -14.79 39.06 -12.52
C ALA A 871 -13.36 38.79 -13.00
N GLN A 872 -13.08 37.52 -13.24
CA GLN A 872 -11.82 37.05 -13.79
C GLN A 872 -12.07 35.91 -14.78
N LEU A 873 -11.25 35.85 -15.82
CA LEU A 873 -11.17 34.70 -16.70
C LEU A 873 -10.09 33.76 -16.17
N VAL A 874 -10.47 32.52 -15.92
CA VAL A 874 -9.57 31.46 -15.49
C VAL A 874 -9.52 30.44 -16.61
N GLU A 875 -8.31 30.08 -17.03
CA GLU A 875 -8.13 29.01 -18.00
C GLU A 875 -8.63 27.69 -17.40
N TYR A 876 -9.47 26.98 -18.15
CA TYR A 876 -10.16 25.80 -17.68
C TYR A 876 -9.66 24.56 -18.43
N ASP A 877 -8.62 23.94 -17.88
CA ASP A 877 -7.92 22.80 -18.49
C ASP A 877 -8.80 21.57 -18.74
N GLU A 878 -10.03 21.51 -18.21
CA GLU A 878 -10.92 20.34 -18.26
C GLU A 878 -11.82 20.24 -19.51
N LEU A 879 -12.07 21.31 -20.29
CA LEU A 879 -12.93 21.24 -21.49
C LEU A 879 -12.26 20.45 -22.62
N ARG A 880 -12.83 19.31 -23.00
CA ARG A 880 -12.16 18.22 -23.73
C ARG A 880 -12.08 18.33 -25.24
N VAL A 881 -12.61 19.39 -25.83
CA VAL A 881 -12.61 19.52 -27.28
C VAL A 881 -11.35 20.26 -27.69
N ARG A 882 -10.48 19.62 -28.49
CA ARG A 882 -9.31 20.22 -29.15
C ARG A 882 -9.73 21.33 -30.14
N ARG A 883 -10.29 22.42 -29.63
CA ARG A 883 -10.44 23.69 -30.34
C ARG A 883 -9.66 24.70 -29.51
N MET A 884 -8.54 25.18 -30.07
CA MET A 884 -7.53 26.03 -29.41
C MET A 884 -8.05 27.41 -28.96
N ASP A 885 -9.34 27.65 -29.08
CA ASP A 885 -10.01 28.94 -29.04
C ASP A 885 -11.12 29.04 -27.95
N LYS A 886 -11.34 28.03 -27.09
CA LYS A 886 -12.62 27.88 -26.34
C LYS A 886 -12.58 27.49 -24.85
N ASN A 887 -11.49 27.67 -24.11
CA ASN A 887 -11.33 27.10 -22.76
C ASN A 887 -11.31 28.10 -21.59
N TRP A 888 -11.97 29.24 -21.69
CA TRP A 888 -12.03 30.19 -20.58
C TRP A 888 -13.27 29.97 -19.71
N VAL A 889 -13.09 30.00 -18.39
CA VAL A 889 -14.20 30.09 -17.43
C VAL A 889 -14.21 31.49 -16.83
N LEU A 890 -15.31 32.20 -17.04
CA LEU A 890 -15.60 33.46 -16.39
C LEU A 890 -16.11 33.17 -14.97
N GLN A 891 -15.31 33.53 -13.97
CA GLN A 891 -15.71 33.55 -12.57
C GLN A 891 -16.09 34.98 -12.19
N TRP A 892 -17.18 35.15 -11.46
CA TRP A 892 -17.69 36.48 -11.14
C TRP A 892 -18.40 36.52 -9.79
N SER A 893 -18.38 37.70 -9.17
CA SER A 893 -19.10 38.04 -7.94
C SER A 893 -19.81 39.38 -8.13
N ILE A 894 -21.02 39.48 -7.59
CA ILE A 894 -21.86 40.69 -7.64
C ILE A 894 -22.48 40.90 -6.28
N GLN A 895 -22.34 42.10 -5.72
CA GLN A 895 -23.13 42.51 -4.56
C GLN A 895 -24.43 43.18 -5.02
N VAL A 896 -25.56 42.71 -4.53
CA VAL A 896 -26.88 43.30 -4.81
C VAL A 896 -26.94 44.68 -4.13
N PRO A 897 -27.26 45.78 -4.85
CA PRO A 897 -27.31 47.11 -4.26
C PRO A 897 -28.28 47.19 -3.08
N VAL A 898 -27.86 47.86 -2.00
CA VAL A 898 -28.75 48.23 -0.89
C VAL A 898 -29.54 49.46 -1.34
N ARG A 899 -30.60 49.26 -2.13
CA ARG A 899 -31.57 50.34 -2.38
C ARG A 899 -32.57 50.35 -1.25
N ASP A 900 -32.88 51.55 -0.76
CA ASP A 900 -34.03 51.77 0.12
C ASP A 900 -35.29 51.37 -0.67
N LEU A 901 -35.82 50.18 -0.38
CA LEU A 901 -37.04 49.66 -1.01
C LEU A 901 -38.30 50.51 -0.67
N SER A 902 -38.14 51.60 0.07
CA SER A 902 -39.20 52.57 0.38
C SER A 902 -39.47 53.59 -0.72
N SER A 903 -38.70 53.62 -1.82
CA SER A 903 -38.97 54.51 -2.96
C SER A 903 -39.43 53.75 -4.21
N ASP A 904 -40.58 53.07 -4.13
CA ASP A 904 -41.32 52.59 -5.31
C ASP A 904 -41.86 53.79 -6.10
N ARG A 905 -41.01 54.36 -6.95
CA ARG A 905 -41.40 55.07 -8.18
C ARG A 905 -40.53 54.55 -9.32
N ILE A 906 -40.86 53.37 -9.82
CA ILE A 906 -40.43 52.93 -11.14
C ILE A 906 -41.67 52.91 -12.04
N SER A 907 -41.63 53.78 -13.05
CA SER A 907 -42.62 53.92 -14.12
C SER A 907 -42.67 52.63 -14.96
N PRO A 908 -43.84 52.18 -15.43
CA PRO A 908 -43.94 50.99 -16.25
C PRO A 908 -43.31 51.25 -17.63
N LEU A 909 -42.45 50.32 -18.07
CA LEU A 909 -42.00 50.13 -19.45
C LEU A 909 -42.50 48.77 -19.93
#